data_AF-A0A5J6WTL9-F1
#
_entry.id   AF-A0A5J6WTL9-F1
#
_cell.length_a   1.000
_cell.length_b   1.000
_cell.length_c   1.000
_cell.angle_alpha   90.00
_cell.angle_beta   90.00
_cell.angle_gamma   90.00
#
_symmetry.space_group_name_H-M   'P 1'
#
loop_
_entity.id
_entity.type
_entity.pdbx_description
1 polymer ?
#
loop_
_entity_poly.entity_id
_entity_poly.type
_entity_poly.pdbx_seq_one_letter_code
_entity_poly.pdbx_strand_id
1 'polypeptide(L)'
;MSQATFVSDVAAAACGHWPELLANLGVTVPPRKQHGPCPACGGKDRFRLDDKGGRGTWICSQCGAGDGLDLIRRVTGKLPKDAAELVAGVLGFSHVVISDADREQLQQQQRAQADAEQQQQQIKRQKAARRAADILRDCKPGQSPYLAHKHLSWPSGLLNSTLIRVGEEAFPAGSLVVPLYNETGELVNVQLIRHDGVRHYLAGGQKQAACHRISGSALVAVCEGYATGLSVHLATGATVYCAMDAGNLLAIARVVRGVDDPLQPCRLLVAADNDANTPGNPGKTKAEQAAVAVGAVVALPPTVGDWNDYHQAHGLPAVRDEIMRQIEASNDQQEQGASQKEGPRAEAAKKEPKAAEVITLRPGLSNQGVEIGKMAPSQRAELLRERLGEVAVNIVAATVYRYTGSLWEHVSDAIQRREMAAIYADHGVPFSSKMLSGVVDTMKEMIPLMAVPRDDLIGFANGVYDMAVRAFRPHSPADGLLSHNGLTYGEPLPGETLETSAPYFSKWLAHAAESDVAKMERIKAALFMVLANRYDWQLFLEVTGEGGSGKSVMANLCELLVGSRNVGSSSMKRLESDFGLESVWDKRLILLPDQPKYIGDGATLKAITGGDEVSINQKGKPMFSAKVRAVVLATNNEPMVITERNGGMSRRRVIFTFNNVVAEADKDPQLGEKIAAELPVIIRHLLDRFADPLVAKELLLEQRNSTDAIAVKRATDPLFDLCAMVEFIAAPNGLRMGGKTDVIRNPRRYFYHAYLAYMEYHGLERPHSVNAVSRSLKQMAKELGSEYKTRRSDGVITNIVLTDEVEEFMPKPVMFTP
;
A
#
# COMPACT_ATOMS: atom_id res chain seq x y z
N MET A 1 22.34 -14.27 36.95
CA MET A 1 21.04 -14.00 36.29
C MET A 1 20.08 -15.13 36.59
N SER A 2 18.85 -14.83 37.02
CA SER A 2 17.82 -15.87 37.18
C SER A 2 17.38 -16.37 35.80
N GLN A 3 16.98 -17.64 35.67
CA GLN A 3 16.54 -18.22 34.38
C GLN A 3 15.40 -17.41 33.70
N ALA A 4 14.58 -16.68 34.48
CA ALA A 4 13.48 -15.88 33.98
C ALA A 4 13.93 -14.57 33.28
N THR A 5 15.06 -13.99 33.67
CA THR A 5 15.53 -12.68 33.13
C THR A 5 16.12 -12.78 31.73
N PHE A 6 16.82 -13.87 31.42
CA PHE A 6 17.39 -14.08 30.08
C PHE A 6 16.30 -14.24 29.01
N VAL A 7 15.26 -15.01 29.30
CA VAL A 7 14.17 -15.26 28.34
C VAL A 7 13.39 -14.00 28.02
N SER A 8 13.11 -13.16 29.02
CA SER A 8 12.43 -11.88 28.82
C SER A 8 13.26 -10.90 27.99
N ASP A 9 14.57 -10.89 28.19
CA ASP A 9 15.47 -9.95 27.48
C ASP A 9 15.57 -10.29 26.00
N VAL A 10 15.70 -11.58 25.69
CA VAL A 10 15.68 -12.06 24.30
C VAL A 10 14.33 -11.78 23.64
N ALA A 11 13.22 -12.02 24.35
CA ALA A 11 11.89 -11.73 23.81
C ALA A 11 11.67 -10.23 23.54
N ALA A 12 12.20 -9.36 24.41
CA ALA A 12 12.17 -7.91 24.23
C ALA A 12 13.03 -7.46 23.04
N ALA A 13 14.25 -7.98 22.92
CA ALA A 13 15.14 -7.66 21.81
C ALA A 13 14.65 -8.22 20.45
N ALA A 14 13.93 -9.33 20.45
CA ALA A 14 13.30 -9.91 19.26
C ALA A 14 12.06 -9.13 18.79
N CYS A 15 11.52 -8.23 19.62
CA CYS A 15 10.33 -7.46 19.31
C CYS A 15 10.55 -6.58 18.06
N GLY A 16 9.66 -6.68 17.07
CA GLY A 16 9.76 -6.02 15.77
C GLY A 16 10.45 -6.84 14.68
N HIS A 17 11.18 -7.90 15.04
CA HIS A 17 12.05 -8.69 14.15
C HIS A 17 11.58 -10.14 13.93
N TRP A 18 10.47 -10.56 14.53
CA TRP A 18 10.03 -11.96 14.50
C TRP A 18 9.89 -12.61 13.11
N PRO A 19 9.37 -11.95 12.06
CA PRO A 19 9.32 -12.58 10.74
C PRO A 19 10.69 -13.03 10.21
N GLU A 20 11.71 -12.19 10.41
CA GLU A 20 13.11 -12.48 10.01
C GLU A 20 13.72 -13.55 10.91
N LEU A 21 13.48 -13.46 12.22
CA LEU A 21 13.98 -14.44 13.20
C LEU A 21 13.42 -15.83 12.97
N LEU A 22 12.11 -15.93 12.69
CA LEU A 22 11.46 -17.20 12.37
C LEU A 22 12.05 -17.80 11.08
N ALA A 23 12.26 -16.99 10.04
CA ALA A 23 12.86 -17.44 8.79
C ALA A 23 14.30 -17.94 8.97
N ASN A 24 15.13 -17.19 9.71
CA ASN A 24 16.52 -17.57 10.01
C ASN A 24 16.61 -18.83 10.88
N LEU A 25 15.61 -19.10 11.70
CA LEU A 25 15.48 -20.33 12.49
C LEU A 25 14.84 -21.49 11.71
N GLY A 26 14.61 -21.32 10.39
CA GLY A 26 14.01 -22.34 9.52
C GLY A 26 12.50 -22.55 9.76
N VAL A 27 11.85 -21.67 10.52
CA VAL A 27 10.41 -21.73 10.77
C VAL A 27 9.68 -20.98 9.67
N THR A 28 9.15 -21.74 8.71
CA THR A 28 8.38 -21.17 7.59
C THR A 28 7.01 -20.73 8.08
N VAL A 29 6.73 -19.44 7.96
CA VAL A 29 5.42 -18.84 8.28
C VAL A 29 4.86 -18.10 7.06
N PRO A 30 3.53 -18.09 6.88
CA PRO A 30 2.91 -17.29 5.84
C PRO A 30 3.17 -15.79 6.06
N PRO A 31 3.17 -14.98 4.99
CA PRO A 31 3.38 -13.53 5.09
C PRO A 31 2.41 -12.87 6.08
N ARG A 32 2.84 -11.78 6.75
CA ARG A 32 2.07 -11.11 7.83
C ARG A 32 0.59 -10.93 7.45
N LYS A 33 -0.30 -11.32 8.37
CA LYS A 33 -1.77 -11.29 8.26
C LYS A 33 -2.38 -12.16 7.16
N GLN A 34 -1.62 -13.07 6.53
CA GLN A 34 -2.14 -14.07 5.60
C GLN A 34 -2.33 -15.42 6.30
N HIS A 35 -3.32 -16.17 5.82
CA HIS A 35 -3.57 -17.54 6.23
C HIS A 35 -2.66 -18.48 5.44
N GLY A 36 -2.09 -19.48 6.11
CA GLY A 36 -1.19 -20.43 5.47
C GLY A 36 -0.85 -21.61 6.38
N PRO A 37 0.17 -22.40 6.02
CA PRO A 37 0.46 -23.62 6.71
C PRO A 37 0.95 -23.37 8.12
N CYS A 38 0.52 -24.22 9.06
CA CYS A 38 0.93 -24.09 10.46
C CYS A 38 2.28 -24.78 10.66
N PRO A 39 3.35 -24.05 11.03
CA PRO A 39 4.65 -24.67 11.26
C PRO A 39 4.66 -25.60 12.47
N ALA A 40 3.74 -25.42 13.43
CA ALA A 40 3.68 -26.24 14.64
C ALA A 40 2.85 -27.53 14.45
N CYS A 41 1.73 -27.48 13.72
CA CYS A 41 0.82 -28.63 13.58
C CYS A 41 0.70 -29.21 12.17
N GLY A 42 1.41 -28.64 11.17
CA GLY A 42 1.38 -29.11 9.78
C GLY A 42 0.07 -28.83 9.03
N GLY A 43 -0.78 -27.93 9.53
CA GLY A 43 -1.95 -27.46 8.78
C GLY A 43 -1.61 -26.79 7.46
N LYS A 44 -2.55 -26.73 6.51
CA LYS A 44 -2.32 -26.14 5.17
C LYS A 44 -2.64 -24.64 5.08
N ASP A 45 -3.65 -24.15 5.78
CA ASP A 45 -4.20 -22.78 5.63
C ASP A 45 -4.72 -22.14 6.93
N ARG A 46 -4.46 -22.77 8.09
CA ARG A 46 -5.07 -22.41 9.38
C ARG A 46 -4.24 -21.47 10.24
N PHE A 47 -3.00 -21.20 9.87
CA PHE A 47 -2.07 -20.38 10.65
C PHE A 47 -1.94 -18.97 10.08
N ARG A 48 -1.79 -17.98 10.94
CA ARG A 48 -1.54 -16.59 10.59
C ARG A 48 -0.61 -15.95 11.61
N LEU A 49 0.48 -15.33 11.14
CA LEU A 49 1.31 -14.43 11.93
C LEU A 49 0.68 -13.03 11.90
N ASP A 50 0.09 -12.58 13.01
CA ASP A 50 -0.56 -11.27 13.12
C ASP A 50 0.35 -10.20 13.75
N ASP A 51 1.43 -10.62 14.40
CA ASP A 51 2.56 -9.83 14.88
C ASP A 51 2.17 -8.53 15.61
N LYS A 52 1.16 -8.66 16.49
CA LYS A 52 0.61 -7.55 17.26
C LYS A 52 1.65 -7.02 18.23
N GLY A 53 1.86 -5.72 18.17
CA GLY A 53 2.85 -5.02 18.99
C GLY A 53 4.28 -5.49 18.71
N GLY A 54 4.55 -6.08 17.54
CA GLY A 54 5.87 -6.58 17.17
C GLY A 54 6.32 -7.83 17.93
N ARG A 55 5.45 -8.51 18.69
CA ARG A 55 5.85 -9.66 19.54
C ARG A 55 5.89 -11.01 18.80
N GLY A 56 5.72 -11.03 17.48
CA GLY A 56 5.65 -12.25 16.69
C GLY A 56 4.38 -13.04 16.97
N THR A 57 3.30 -12.37 17.39
CA THR A 57 2.06 -13.09 17.73
C THR A 57 1.48 -13.81 16.53
N TRP A 58 0.90 -14.97 16.81
CA TRP A 58 0.32 -15.85 15.80
C TRP A 58 -0.95 -16.50 16.30
N ILE A 59 -1.77 -16.93 15.35
CA ILE A 59 -3.04 -17.63 15.61
C ILE A 59 -3.13 -18.81 14.65
N CYS A 60 -3.48 -19.98 15.19
CA CYS A 60 -3.86 -21.17 14.45
C CYS A 60 -5.22 -21.66 14.94
N SER A 61 -6.15 -21.91 14.02
CA SER A 61 -7.50 -22.39 14.39
C SER A 61 -7.51 -23.79 15.02
N GLN A 62 -6.40 -24.54 14.98
CA GLN A 62 -6.29 -25.87 15.59
C GLN A 62 -5.40 -25.91 16.84
N CYS A 63 -4.20 -25.29 16.80
CA CYS A 63 -3.23 -25.41 17.91
C CYS A 63 -3.16 -24.18 18.83
N GLY A 64 -4.05 -23.20 18.64
CA GLY A 64 -4.21 -22.04 19.53
C GLY A 64 -3.44 -20.80 19.05
N ALA A 65 -3.06 -19.94 19.99
CA ALA A 65 -2.34 -18.69 19.73
C ALA A 65 -1.16 -18.54 20.71
N GLY A 66 -0.17 -17.73 20.33
CA GLY A 66 1.05 -17.49 21.12
C GLY A 66 1.86 -16.31 20.56
N ASP A 67 3.04 -16.07 21.14
CA ASP A 67 4.04 -15.12 20.63
C ASP A 67 5.15 -15.84 19.85
N GLY A 68 6.11 -15.09 19.32
CA GLY A 68 7.15 -15.65 18.48
C GLY A 68 8.04 -16.66 19.20
N LEU A 69 8.28 -16.48 20.50
CA LEU A 69 9.09 -17.40 21.30
C LEU A 69 8.31 -18.70 21.57
N ASP A 70 7.01 -18.59 21.89
CA ASP A 70 6.13 -19.76 22.01
C ASP A 70 6.03 -20.53 20.69
N LEU A 71 6.08 -19.85 19.54
CA LEU A 71 6.12 -20.52 18.25
C LEU A 71 7.38 -21.37 18.07
N ILE A 72 8.56 -20.81 18.35
CA ILE A 72 9.83 -21.54 18.30
C ILE A 72 9.78 -22.75 19.24
N ARG A 73 9.26 -22.56 20.45
CA ARG A 73 9.10 -23.64 21.44
C ARG A 73 8.26 -24.79 20.88
N ARG A 74 7.14 -24.47 20.23
CA ARG A 74 6.23 -25.47 19.66
C ARG A 74 6.79 -26.17 18.42
N VAL A 75 7.52 -25.44 17.57
CA VAL A 75 8.09 -26.00 16.34
C VAL A 75 9.31 -26.88 16.65
N THR A 76 10.13 -26.48 17.62
CA THR A 76 11.39 -27.18 17.96
C THR A 76 11.25 -28.21 19.08
N GLY A 77 10.16 -28.17 19.86
CA GLY A 77 9.96 -29.01 21.05
C GLY A 77 10.88 -28.68 22.23
N LYS A 78 11.64 -27.58 22.15
CA LYS A 78 12.63 -27.19 23.16
C LYS A 78 12.00 -26.51 24.39
N LEU A 79 12.74 -26.42 25.49
CA LEU A 79 12.34 -25.62 26.65
C LEU A 79 12.50 -24.11 26.36
N PRO A 80 11.82 -23.22 27.12
CA PRO A 80 11.85 -21.77 26.86
C PRO A 80 13.25 -21.16 26.81
N LYS A 81 14.18 -21.65 27.65
CA LYS A 81 15.57 -21.17 27.67
C LYS A 81 16.31 -21.52 26.37
N ASP A 82 16.24 -22.77 25.94
CA ASP A 82 16.94 -23.23 24.75
C ASP A 82 16.33 -22.62 23.47
N ALA A 83 15.03 -22.35 23.48
CA ALA A 83 14.37 -21.56 22.43
C ALA A 83 14.87 -20.10 22.41
N ALA A 84 15.05 -19.48 23.58
CA ALA A 84 15.62 -18.14 23.68
C ALA A 84 17.10 -18.10 23.27
N GLU A 85 17.90 -19.13 23.57
CA GLU A 85 19.29 -19.23 23.12
C GLU A 85 19.40 -19.32 21.60
N LEU A 86 18.48 -20.05 20.94
CA LEU A 86 18.41 -20.07 19.47
C LEU A 86 18.11 -18.67 18.89
N VAL A 87 17.12 -17.98 19.46
CA VAL A 87 16.75 -16.62 19.04
C VAL A 87 17.90 -15.63 19.28
N ALA A 88 18.56 -15.72 20.44
CA ALA A 88 19.73 -14.90 20.77
C ALA A 88 20.91 -15.13 19.80
N GLY A 89 21.14 -16.37 19.39
CA GLY A 89 22.18 -16.72 18.41
C GLY A 89 21.95 -16.08 17.05
N VAL A 90 20.70 -16.02 16.57
CA VAL A 90 20.35 -15.36 15.31
C VAL A 90 20.43 -13.83 15.42
N LEU A 91 20.09 -13.29 16.59
CA LEU A 91 20.25 -11.86 16.88
C LEU A 91 21.71 -11.43 17.07
N GLY A 92 22.67 -12.36 17.04
CA GLY A 92 24.10 -12.06 17.20
C GLY A 92 24.49 -11.70 18.64
N PHE A 93 23.67 -12.03 19.63
CA PHE A 93 23.94 -11.72 21.04
C PHE A 93 24.76 -12.85 21.68
N SER A 94 26.07 -12.68 21.78
CA SER A 94 26.84 -13.37 22.82
C SER A 94 26.79 -12.53 24.10
N HIS A 95 25.86 -12.86 25.00
CA HIS A 95 25.72 -12.32 26.36
C HIS A 95 25.95 -10.79 26.51
N VAL A 96 25.06 -9.96 25.95
CA VAL A 96 24.94 -8.55 26.36
C VAL A 96 23.78 -8.43 27.34
N VAL A 97 24.08 -7.98 28.55
CA VAL A 97 23.09 -7.60 29.56
C VAL A 97 22.41 -6.33 29.06
N ILE A 98 21.12 -6.37 28.71
CA ILE A 98 20.34 -5.14 28.52
C ILE A 98 20.39 -4.40 29.87
N SER A 99 20.97 -3.21 29.90
CA SER A 99 21.04 -2.40 31.12
C SER A 99 19.63 -2.04 31.59
N ASP A 100 19.43 -1.80 32.88
CA ASP A 100 18.10 -1.44 33.40
C ASP A 100 17.57 -0.15 32.74
N ALA A 101 18.47 0.77 32.36
CA ALA A 101 18.14 1.98 31.60
C ALA A 101 17.65 1.69 30.18
N ASP A 102 18.31 0.77 29.45
CA ASP A 102 17.89 0.37 28.11
C ASP A 102 16.54 -0.39 28.14
N ARG A 103 16.29 -1.18 29.19
CA ARG A 103 14.99 -1.85 29.41
C ARG A 103 13.87 -0.83 29.61
N GLU A 104 14.10 0.19 30.42
CA GLU A 104 13.13 1.25 30.66
C GLU A 104 12.86 2.05 29.38
N GLN A 105 13.89 2.40 28.61
CA GLN A 105 13.73 3.09 27.34
C GLN A 105 12.96 2.26 26.30
N LEU A 106 13.28 0.98 26.14
CA LEU A 106 12.56 0.06 25.25
C LEU A 106 11.09 -0.10 25.68
N GLN A 107 10.82 -0.25 26.99
CA GLN A 107 9.45 -0.34 27.48
C GLN A 107 8.67 0.97 27.31
N GLN A 108 9.31 2.13 27.52
CA GLN A 108 8.70 3.44 27.29
C GLN A 108 8.40 3.65 25.81
N GLN A 109 9.32 3.30 24.91
CA GLN A 109 9.13 3.38 23.47
C GLN A 109 8.00 2.46 22.99
N GLN A 110 7.94 1.22 23.51
CA GLN A 110 6.88 0.27 23.18
C GLN A 110 5.50 0.72 23.67
N ARG A 111 5.41 1.28 24.89
CA ARG A 111 4.17 1.87 25.42
C ARG A 111 3.75 3.07 24.58
N ALA A 112 4.67 4.00 24.31
CA ALA A 112 4.39 5.17 23.48
C ALA A 112 3.91 4.79 22.07
N GLN A 113 4.48 3.75 21.46
CA GLN A 113 4.04 3.26 20.16
C GLN A 113 2.65 2.59 20.23
N ALA A 114 2.40 1.75 21.23
CA ALA A 114 1.10 1.11 21.42
C ALA A 114 0.00 2.16 21.69
N ASP A 115 0.30 3.16 22.51
CA ASP A 115 -0.61 4.26 22.84
C ASP A 115 -0.89 5.12 21.60
N ALA A 116 0.14 5.46 20.82
CA ALA A 116 -0.02 6.19 19.57
C ALA A 116 -0.87 5.43 18.53
N GLU A 117 -0.66 4.11 18.38
CA GLU A 117 -1.46 3.26 17.49
C GLU A 117 -2.92 3.15 17.95
N GLN A 118 -3.15 2.97 19.25
CA GLN A 118 -4.50 2.95 19.83
C GLN A 118 -5.21 4.29 19.63
N GLN A 119 -4.53 5.39 19.91
CA GLN A 119 -5.06 6.74 19.73
C GLN A 119 -5.39 7.00 18.25
N GLN A 120 -4.51 6.61 17.32
CA GLN A 120 -4.76 6.75 15.90
C GLN A 120 -5.98 5.92 15.45
N GLN A 121 -6.13 4.69 15.96
CA GLN A 121 -7.28 3.85 15.65
C GLN A 121 -8.58 4.42 16.24
N GLN A 122 -8.54 5.00 17.43
CA GLN A 122 -9.68 5.65 18.06
C GLN A 122 -10.12 6.89 17.28
N ILE A 123 -9.19 7.72 16.82
CA ILE A 123 -9.46 8.88 15.96
C ILE A 123 -10.14 8.42 14.65
N LYS A 124 -9.62 7.36 14.01
CA LYS A 124 -10.22 6.78 12.79
C LYS A 124 -11.66 6.31 13.03
N ARG A 125 -11.93 5.62 14.15
CA ARG A 125 -13.28 5.16 14.53
C ARG A 125 -14.23 6.33 14.76
N GLN A 126 -13.80 7.36 15.50
CA GLN A 126 -14.62 8.55 15.75
C GLN A 126 -14.95 9.30 14.45
N LYS A 127 -13.98 9.43 13.53
CA LYS A 127 -14.20 10.06 12.22
C LYS A 127 -15.21 9.28 11.38
N ALA A 128 -15.13 7.95 11.37
CA ALA A 128 -16.08 7.10 10.67
C ALA A 128 -17.50 7.17 11.26
N ALA A 129 -17.63 7.15 12.60
CA ALA A 129 -18.91 7.29 13.30
C ALA A 129 -19.58 8.65 13.03
N ARG A 130 -18.81 9.76 13.08
CA ARG A 130 -19.32 11.10 12.73
C ARG A 130 -19.83 11.15 11.29
N ARG A 131 -19.04 10.63 10.35
CA ARG A 131 -19.42 10.55 8.94
C ARG A 131 -20.65 9.66 8.72
N ALA A 132 -20.78 8.56 9.46
CA ALA A 132 -21.97 7.72 9.43
C ALA A 132 -23.22 8.51 9.87
N ALA A 133 -23.12 9.29 10.94
CA ALA A 133 -24.21 10.14 11.41
C ALA A 133 -24.60 11.22 10.38
N ASP A 134 -23.61 11.84 9.72
CA ASP A 134 -23.83 12.81 8.64
C ASP A 134 -24.60 12.18 7.47
N ILE A 135 -24.19 10.98 7.05
CA ILE A 135 -24.88 10.23 5.99
C ILE A 135 -26.32 9.91 6.39
N LEU A 136 -26.56 9.44 7.63
CA LEU A 136 -27.90 9.10 8.07
C LEU A 136 -28.84 10.31 8.14
N ARG A 137 -28.32 11.50 8.47
CA ARG A 137 -29.13 12.73 8.45
C ARG A 137 -29.61 13.11 7.05
N ASP A 138 -28.89 12.71 6.01
CA ASP A 138 -29.25 12.92 4.61
C ASP A 138 -30.16 11.82 4.04
N CYS A 139 -30.36 10.73 4.79
CA CYS A 139 -31.14 9.60 4.33
C CYS A 139 -32.66 9.83 4.41
N LYS A 140 -33.39 9.24 3.48
CA LYS A 140 -34.87 9.18 3.48
C LYS A 140 -35.35 7.74 3.38
N PRO A 141 -36.43 7.35 4.09
CA PRO A 141 -37.08 6.06 3.87
C PRO A 141 -37.57 5.93 2.42
N GLY A 142 -37.34 4.78 1.81
CA GLY A 142 -37.84 4.46 0.48
C GLY A 142 -37.47 3.06 0.02
N GLN A 143 -38.09 2.64 -1.09
CA GLN A 143 -37.75 1.41 -1.77
C GLN A 143 -36.40 1.56 -2.48
N SER A 144 -35.41 0.74 -2.11
CA SER A 144 -34.12 0.72 -2.80
C SER A 144 -34.21 -0.01 -4.15
N PRO A 145 -33.57 0.51 -5.21
CA PRO A 145 -33.39 -0.23 -6.46
C PRO A 145 -32.66 -1.58 -6.26
N TYR A 146 -31.67 -1.62 -5.37
CA TYR A 146 -30.95 -2.85 -5.03
C TYR A 146 -31.89 -3.91 -4.43
N LEU A 147 -32.74 -3.52 -3.48
CA LEU A 147 -33.69 -4.45 -2.85
C LEU A 147 -34.78 -4.89 -3.84
N ALA A 148 -35.23 -3.97 -4.71
CA ALA A 148 -36.18 -4.30 -5.78
C ALA A 148 -35.59 -5.34 -6.75
N HIS A 149 -34.31 -5.20 -7.14
CA HIS A 149 -33.60 -6.22 -7.93
C HIS A 149 -33.45 -7.56 -7.19
N LYS A 150 -33.43 -7.55 -5.87
CA LYS A 150 -33.45 -8.76 -5.03
C LYS A 150 -34.88 -9.28 -4.76
N HIS A 151 -35.89 -8.77 -5.45
CA HIS A 151 -37.31 -9.09 -5.26
C HIS A 151 -37.86 -8.78 -3.85
N LEU A 152 -37.22 -7.88 -3.10
CA LEU A 152 -37.63 -7.49 -1.75
C LEU A 152 -38.33 -6.12 -1.77
N SER A 153 -39.61 -6.11 -1.40
CA SER A 153 -40.37 -4.87 -1.18
C SER A 153 -40.21 -4.40 0.26
N TRP A 154 -39.49 -3.29 0.45
CA TRP A 154 -39.17 -2.70 1.73
C TRP A 154 -39.15 -1.17 1.64
N PRO A 155 -40.29 -0.51 1.88
CA PRO A 155 -40.41 0.95 1.78
C PRO A 155 -39.66 1.69 2.91
N SER A 156 -39.22 0.97 3.94
CA SER A 156 -38.48 1.52 5.08
C SER A 156 -36.96 1.50 4.90
N GLY A 157 -36.45 1.20 3.71
CA GLY A 157 -35.01 1.24 3.43
C GLY A 157 -34.48 2.67 3.49
N LEU A 158 -33.33 2.91 4.11
CA LEU A 158 -32.73 4.24 4.17
C LEU A 158 -31.94 4.51 2.89
N LEU A 159 -32.33 5.53 2.13
CA LEU A 159 -31.71 5.91 0.87
C LEU A 159 -31.01 7.26 1.01
N ASN A 160 -29.76 7.37 0.55
CA ASN A 160 -29.06 8.65 0.55
C ASN A 160 -29.72 9.64 -0.43
N SER A 161 -29.82 10.91 -0.05
CA SER A 161 -30.35 11.97 -0.93
C SER A 161 -29.26 12.60 -1.80
N THR A 162 -28.00 12.51 -1.38
CA THR A 162 -26.83 13.10 -2.05
C THR A 162 -25.77 12.05 -2.41
N LEU A 163 -24.93 12.36 -3.39
CA LEU A 163 -23.83 11.48 -3.82
C LEU A 163 -22.83 11.24 -2.67
N ILE A 164 -22.55 9.98 -2.35
CA ILE A 164 -21.54 9.59 -1.35
C ILE A 164 -20.35 8.94 -2.06
N ARG A 165 -19.12 9.38 -1.76
CA ARG A 165 -17.88 8.76 -2.28
C ARG A 165 -17.11 8.03 -1.21
N VAL A 166 -16.75 6.76 -1.46
CA VAL A 166 -15.91 5.95 -0.57
C VAL A 166 -14.79 5.31 -1.38
N GLY A 167 -13.56 5.84 -1.23
CA GLY A 167 -12.45 5.47 -2.12
C GLY A 167 -12.74 5.92 -3.55
N GLU A 168 -12.53 5.02 -4.51
CA GLU A 168 -12.84 5.25 -5.93
C GLU A 168 -14.33 5.06 -6.26
N GLU A 169 -15.11 4.47 -5.36
CA GLU A 169 -16.51 4.15 -5.59
C GLU A 169 -17.46 5.32 -5.29
N ALA A 170 -18.43 5.50 -6.17
CA ALA A 170 -19.49 6.49 -6.07
C ALA A 170 -20.85 5.84 -5.83
N PHE A 171 -21.56 6.30 -4.79
CA PHE A 171 -22.89 5.87 -4.41
C PHE A 171 -23.87 7.02 -4.71
N PRO A 172 -24.55 7.02 -5.87
CA PRO A 172 -25.49 8.08 -6.26
C PRO A 172 -26.68 8.15 -5.30
N ALA A 173 -27.44 9.24 -5.36
CA ALA A 173 -28.69 9.37 -4.62
C ALA A 173 -29.62 8.18 -4.92
N GLY A 174 -30.29 7.65 -3.89
CA GLY A 174 -31.11 6.44 -3.97
C GLY A 174 -30.37 5.13 -3.68
N SER A 175 -29.07 5.17 -3.37
CA SER A 175 -28.31 4.02 -2.86
C SER A 175 -28.76 3.67 -1.43
N LEU A 176 -28.79 2.38 -1.12
CA LEU A 176 -29.20 1.88 0.20
C LEU A 176 -28.09 2.12 1.22
N VAL A 177 -28.47 2.63 2.38
CA VAL A 177 -27.61 2.85 3.55
C VAL A 177 -28.08 1.97 4.69
N VAL A 178 -27.22 1.09 5.17
CA VAL A 178 -27.49 0.19 6.29
C VAL A 178 -26.66 0.62 7.50
N PRO A 179 -27.26 1.27 8.53
CA PRO A 179 -26.52 1.70 9.72
C PRO A 179 -26.11 0.53 10.61
N LEU A 180 -24.91 0.62 11.16
CA LEU A 180 -24.36 -0.38 12.08
C LEU A 180 -24.22 0.19 13.49
N TYR A 181 -24.77 -0.53 14.45
CA TYR A 181 -24.77 -0.20 15.86
C TYR A 181 -23.99 -1.24 16.66
N ASN A 182 -23.24 -0.79 17.67
CA ASN A 182 -22.58 -1.67 18.63
C ASN A 182 -23.55 -2.16 19.73
N GLU A 183 -23.06 -2.94 20.68
CA GLU A 183 -23.84 -3.48 21.81
C GLU A 183 -24.43 -2.41 22.74
N THR A 184 -23.86 -1.20 22.77
CA THR A 184 -24.38 -0.07 23.54
C THR A 184 -25.44 0.74 22.78
N GLY A 185 -25.70 0.40 21.51
CA GLY A 185 -26.66 1.10 20.64
C GLY A 185 -26.10 2.34 19.95
N GLU A 186 -24.79 2.58 19.99
CA GLU A 186 -24.15 3.71 19.33
C GLU A 186 -23.93 3.42 17.84
N LEU A 187 -24.16 4.43 17.00
CA LEU A 187 -23.86 4.36 15.57
C LEU A 187 -22.33 4.39 15.37
N VAL A 188 -21.77 3.29 14.90
CA VAL A 188 -20.31 3.15 14.75
C VAL A 188 -19.86 3.09 13.29
N ASN A 189 -20.77 2.80 12.35
CA ASN A 189 -20.48 2.73 10.92
C ASN A 189 -21.77 2.68 10.07
N VAL A 190 -21.63 2.70 8.74
CA VAL A 190 -22.69 2.37 7.77
C VAL A 190 -22.13 1.42 6.70
N GLN A 191 -22.98 0.57 6.14
CA GLN A 191 -22.74 -0.09 4.86
C GLN A 191 -23.54 0.62 3.76
N LEU A 192 -22.87 1.02 2.69
CA LEU A 192 -23.48 1.58 1.49
C LEU A 192 -23.64 0.47 0.46
N ILE A 193 -24.80 0.39 -0.18
CA ILE A 193 -25.12 -0.60 -1.20
C ILE A 193 -25.71 0.11 -2.42
N ARG A 194 -25.01 0.01 -3.55
CA ARG A 194 -25.45 0.59 -4.83
C ARG A 194 -26.40 -0.36 -5.56
N HIS A 195 -27.15 0.16 -6.54
CA HIS A 195 -28.14 -0.59 -7.33
C HIS A 195 -27.60 -1.85 -8.04
N ASP A 196 -26.30 -1.89 -8.35
CA ASP A 196 -25.57 -3.02 -8.97
C ASP A 196 -25.09 -4.06 -7.94
N GLY A 197 -25.31 -3.83 -6.65
CA GLY A 197 -24.92 -4.70 -5.57
C GLY A 197 -23.51 -4.46 -5.01
N VAL A 198 -22.77 -3.44 -5.49
CA VAL A 198 -21.49 -3.04 -4.89
C VAL A 198 -21.71 -2.54 -3.47
N ARG A 199 -20.94 -3.07 -2.50
CA ARG A 199 -21.08 -2.79 -1.06
C ARG A 199 -19.79 -2.27 -0.44
N HIS A 200 -19.84 -1.15 0.26
CA HIS A 200 -18.69 -0.60 0.99
C HIS A 200 -19.06 -0.18 2.41
N TYR A 201 -18.10 -0.28 3.32
CA TYR A 201 -18.17 0.33 4.66
C TYR A 201 -17.31 1.59 4.69
N LEU A 202 -17.58 2.49 5.65
CA LEU A 202 -16.66 3.61 5.87
C LEU A 202 -15.32 3.10 6.42
N ALA A 203 -14.24 3.59 5.82
CA ALA A 203 -12.88 3.24 6.23
C ALA A 203 -12.61 3.67 7.68
N GLY A 204 -12.03 2.76 8.47
CA GLY A 204 -11.72 3.00 9.89
C GLY A 204 -12.90 2.81 10.86
N GLY A 205 -14.13 2.62 10.36
CA GLY A 205 -15.29 2.35 11.22
C GLY A 205 -15.29 0.94 11.81
N GLN A 206 -15.92 0.78 12.96
CA GLN A 206 -16.04 -0.51 13.65
C GLN A 206 -16.98 -1.45 12.87
N LYS A 207 -16.66 -2.74 12.89
CA LYS A 207 -17.47 -3.82 12.28
C LYS A 207 -17.67 -4.99 13.24
N GLN A 208 -16.60 -5.38 13.92
CA GLN A 208 -16.66 -6.41 14.95
C GLN A 208 -17.62 -6.00 16.06
N ALA A 209 -18.54 -6.92 16.42
CA ALA A 209 -19.62 -6.70 17.38
C ALA A 209 -20.57 -5.54 17.03
N ALA A 210 -20.60 -5.12 15.76
CA ALA A 210 -21.59 -4.17 15.26
C ALA A 210 -22.57 -4.89 14.31
N CYS A 211 -23.83 -4.48 14.32
CA CYS A 211 -24.88 -5.10 13.51
C CYS A 211 -25.94 -4.08 13.08
N HIS A 212 -26.78 -4.47 12.12
CA HIS A 212 -28.02 -3.76 11.82
C HIS A 212 -29.20 -4.54 12.38
N ARG A 213 -30.12 -3.86 13.07
CA ARG A 213 -31.33 -4.48 13.63
C ARG A 213 -32.56 -4.07 12.81
N ILE A 214 -33.30 -5.07 12.34
CA ILE A 214 -34.64 -4.94 11.78
C ILE A 214 -35.63 -5.37 12.86
N SER A 215 -36.40 -4.43 13.39
CA SER A 215 -37.35 -4.70 14.49
C SER A 215 -38.55 -5.51 14.01
N GLY A 216 -38.92 -6.54 14.76
CA GLY A 216 -40.08 -7.39 14.47
C GLY A 216 -40.69 -7.98 15.75
N SER A 217 -41.05 -9.24 15.71
CA SER A 217 -41.66 -10.00 16.80
C SER A 217 -40.63 -10.50 17.83
N ALA A 218 -41.12 -11.26 18.81
CA ALA A 218 -40.31 -11.92 19.85
C ALA A 218 -39.46 -13.09 19.33
N LEU A 219 -39.72 -13.59 18.11
CA LEU A 219 -38.79 -14.49 17.43
C LEU A 219 -37.56 -13.69 17.00
N VAL A 220 -36.36 -14.10 17.41
CA VAL A 220 -35.13 -13.37 17.10
C VAL A 220 -34.26 -14.19 16.15
N ALA A 221 -33.84 -13.59 15.04
CA ALA A 221 -32.91 -14.21 14.10
C ALA A 221 -31.61 -13.41 13.99
N VAL A 222 -30.49 -14.11 13.86
CA VAL A 222 -29.18 -13.55 13.50
C VAL A 222 -28.80 -14.08 12.14
N CYS A 223 -28.38 -13.22 11.22
CA CYS A 223 -28.03 -13.61 9.85
C CYS A 223 -26.77 -12.89 9.36
N GLU A 224 -26.19 -13.37 8.26
CA GLU A 224 -24.93 -12.82 7.74
C GLU A 224 -25.10 -11.50 6.99
N GLY A 225 -26.22 -11.27 6.30
CA GLY A 225 -26.36 -10.14 5.37
C GLY A 225 -27.71 -9.44 5.46
N TYR A 226 -27.76 -8.16 5.04
CA TYR A 226 -28.97 -7.35 5.10
C TYR A 226 -30.13 -7.91 4.26
N ALA A 227 -29.86 -8.34 3.02
CA ALA A 227 -30.90 -8.90 2.14
C ALA A 227 -31.45 -10.22 2.69
N THR A 228 -30.55 -11.15 3.08
CA THR A 228 -30.88 -12.40 3.76
C THR A 228 -31.74 -12.15 5.00
N GLY A 229 -31.32 -11.21 5.85
CA GLY A 229 -32.05 -10.86 7.06
C GLY A 229 -33.42 -10.26 6.80
N LEU A 230 -33.52 -9.42 5.76
CA LEU A 230 -34.80 -8.86 5.35
C LEU A 230 -35.74 -9.91 4.77
N SER A 231 -35.25 -10.91 4.02
CA SER A 231 -36.07 -12.06 3.57
C SER A 231 -36.64 -12.83 4.76
N VAL A 232 -35.80 -13.13 5.76
CA VAL A 232 -36.22 -13.81 7.00
C VAL A 232 -37.26 -12.96 7.75
N HIS A 233 -37.02 -11.65 7.88
CA HIS A 233 -37.94 -10.72 8.53
C HIS A 233 -39.30 -10.68 7.81
N LEU A 234 -39.31 -10.52 6.48
CA LEU A 234 -40.55 -10.46 5.70
C LEU A 234 -41.32 -11.78 5.70
N ALA A 235 -40.62 -12.92 5.77
CA ALA A 235 -41.25 -14.24 5.80
C ALA A 235 -41.85 -14.59 7.18
N THR A 236 -41.18 -14.22 8.26
CA THR A 236 -41.50 -14.71 9.62
C THR A 236 -42.00 -13.63 10.58
N GLY A 237 -41.78 -12.36 10.25
CA GLY A 237 -41.98 -11.23 11.15
C GLY A 237 -40.97 -11.17 12.30
N ALA A 238 -39.89 -11.95 12.30
CA ALA A 238 -38.88 -11.97 13.37
C ALA A 238 -38.15 -10.64 13.55
N THR A 239 -37.69 -10.33 14.76
CA THR A 239 -36.64 -9.33 14.94
C THR A 239 -35.32 -9.89 14.40
N VAL A 240 -34.69 -9.22 13.44
CA VAL A 240 -33.48 -9.74 12.77
C VAL A 240 -32.27 -8.86 13.02
N TYR A 241 -31.17 -9.46 13.46
CA TYR A 241 -29.86 -8.84 13.58
C TYR A 241 -28.96 -9.30 12.42
N CYS A 242 -28.59 -8.36 11.56
CA CYS A 242 -27.68 -8.58 10.45
C CYS A 242 -26.25 -8.41 10.96
N ALA A 243 -25.51 -9.51 11.07
CA ALA A 243 -24.14 -9.57 11.57
C ALA A 243 -23.10 -9.11 10.52
N MET A 244 -23.52 -8.94 9.27
CA MET A 244 -22.76 -8.41 8.14
C MET A 244 -21.68 -9.34 7.53
N ASP A 245 -21.20 -10.32 8.30
CA ASP A 245 -20.40 -11.47 7.83
C ASP A 245 -20.47 -12.66 8.81
N ALA A 246 -20.20 -13.87 8.32
CA ALA A 246 -20.19 -15.10 9.11
C ALA A 246 -19.31 -15.04 10.38
N GLY A 247 -18.18 -14.30 10.34
CA GLY A 247 -17.25 -14.17 11.46
C GLY A 247 -17.81 -13.40 12.65
N ASN A 248 -18.87 -12.61 12.44
CA ASN A 248 -19.50 -11.80 13.47
C ASN A 248 -20.74 -12.47 14.10
N LEU A 249 -21.23 -13.59 13.54
CA LEU A 249 -22.43 -14.31 14.00
C LEU A 249 -22.39 -14.64 15.50
N LEU A 250 -21.29 -15.22 16.00
CA LEU A 250 -21.15 -15.59 17.41
C LEU A 250 -21.15 -14.37 18.34
N ALA A 251 -20.50 -13.28 17.94
CA ALA A 251 -20.44 -12.06 18.75
C ALA A 251 -21.84 -11.47 18.91
N ILE A 252 -22.58 -11.34 17.80
CA ILE A 252 -23.95 -10.82 17.82
C ILE A 252 -24.91 -11.78 18.53
N ALA A 253 -24.80 -13.08 18.31
CA ALA A 253 -25.63 -14.07 19.00
C ALA A 253 -25.47 -14.01 20.52
N ARG A 254 -24.24 -13.78 21.02
CA ARG A 254 -23.98 -13.57 22.46
C ARG A 254 -24.56 -12.26 22.98
N VAL A 255 -24.43 -11.17 22.23
CA VAL A 255 -25.04 -9.87 22.62
C VAL A 255 -26.55 -10.02 22.72
N VAL A 256 -27.18 -10.64 21.72
CA VAL A 256 -28.62 -10.89 21.69
C VAL A 256 -29.07 -11.79 22.86
N ARG A 257 -28.32 -12.88 23.13
CA ARG A 257 -28.60 -13.80 24.24
C ARG A 257 -28.31 -13.18 25.62
N GLY A 258 -27.41 -12.21 25.71
CA GLY A 258 -27.14 -11.48 26.95
C GLY A 258 -28.27 -10.55 27.39
N VAL A 259 -29.22 -10.25 26.48
CA VAL A 259 -30.42 -9.43 26.72
C VAL A 259 -31.63 -10.31 27.12
N ASP A 260 -31.45 -11.63 27.20
CA ASP A 260 -32.51 -12.61 27.40
C ASP A 260 -33.11 -12.53 28.83
N ASP A 261 -34.43 -12.35 28.93
CA ASP A 261 -35.18 -12.28 30.18
C ASP A 261 -35.52 -13.71 30.65
N PRO A 262 -35.16 -14.11 31.89
CA PRO A 262 -35.51 -15.42 32.43
C PRO A 262 -37.02 -15.76 32.39
N LEU A 263 -37.90 -14.75 32.31
CA LEU A 263 -39.35 -14.89 32.25
C LEU A 263 -39.90 -14.99 30.81
N GLN A 264 -39.09 -14.70 29.79
CA GLN A 264 -39.44 -14.81 28.37
C GLN A 264 -38.22 -15.27 27.55
N PRO A 265 -37.97 -16.59 27.45
CA PRO A 265 -36.79 -17.09 26.75
C PRO A 265 -36.85 -16.71 25.26
N CYS A 266 -35.83 -15.99 24.79
CA CYS A 266 -35.65 -15.64 23.39
C CYS A 266 -35.53 -16.92 22.57
N ARG A 267 -36.46 -17.09 21.63
CA ARG A 267 -36.35 -18.11 20.57
C ARG A 267 -35.36 -17.60 19.53
N LEU A 268 -34.08 -17.86 19.79
CA LEU A 268 -32.98 -17.38 18.95
C LEU A 268 -32.70 -18.37 17.81
N LEU A 269 -32.68 -17.85 16.60
CA LEU A 269 -32.37 -18.53 15.35
C LEU A 269 -31.06 -17.96 14.77
N VAL A 270 -30.19 -18.81 14.23
CA VAL A 270 -29.08 -18.39 13.36
C VAL A 270 -29.40 -18.80 11.93
N ALA A 271 -29.83 -17.84 11.12
CA ALA A 271 -30.16 -18.04 9.71
C ALA A 271 -28.92 -17.80 8.86
N ALA A 272 -28.33 -18.87 8.32
CA ALA A 272 -27.06 -18.83 7.59
C ALA A 272 -27.20 -19.30 6.14
N ASP A 273 -26.17 -18.99 5.36
CA ASP A 273 -26.10 -19.34 3.95
C ASP A 273 -25.72 -20.81 3.78
N ASN A 274 -26.29 -21.48 2.77
CA ASN A 274 -25.97 -22.85 2.43
C ASN A 274 -24.90 -22.90 1.33
N ASP A 275 -23.64 -22.71 1.72
CA ASP A 275 -22.48 -22.67 0.82
C ASP A 275 -21.95 -24.08 0.49
N ALA A 276 -22.82 -25.00 0.05
CA ALA A 276 -22.42 -26.39 -0.21
C ALA A 276 -21.32 -26.55 -1.29
N ASN A 277 -21.14 -25.54 -2.15
CA ASN A 277 -20.09 -25.49 -3.18
C ASN A 277 -18.74 -24.92 -2.69
N THR A 278 -18.65 -24.44 -1.46
CA THR A 278 -17.43 -23.86 -0.87
C THR A 278 -16.77 -24.89 0.06
N PRO A 279 -15.46 -25.19 -0.08
CA PRO A 279 -14.78 -26.13 0.81
C PRO A 279 -14.95 -25.77 2.29
N GLY A 280 -15.55 -26.68 3.06
CA GLY A 280 -15.78 -26.53 4.50
C GLY A 280 -17.06 -25.79 4.91
N ASN A 281 -17.87 -25.28 3.98
CA ASN A 281 -19.14 -24.57 4.22
C ASN A 281 -19.07 -23.63 5.46
N PRO A 282 -18.27 -22.55 5.37
CA PRO A 282 -17.93 -21.72 6.51
C PRO A 282 -19.13 -20.99 7.13
N GLY A 283 -20.15 -20.64 6.33
CA GLY A 283 -21.40 -20.05 6.82
C GLY A 283 -22.14 -21.01 7.77
N LYS A 284 -22.42 -22.23 7.30
CA LYS A 284 -23.00 -23.31 8.14
C LYS A 284 -22.17 -23.58 9.38
N THR A 285 -20.86 -23.78 9.24
CA THR A 285 -19.99 -24.18 10.37
C THR A 285 -19.96 -23.11 11.46
N LYS A 286 -19.85 -21.83 11.09
CA LYS A 286 -19.86 -20.73 12.08
C LYS A 286 -21.24 -20.52 12.69
N ALA A 287 -22.31 -20.73 11.91
CA ALA A 287 -23.67 -20.69 12.43
C ALA A 287 -23.93 -21.80 13.45
N GLU A 288 -23.48 -23.03 13.18
CA GLU A 288 -23.52 -24.15 14.14
C GLU A 288 -22.71 -23.84 15.40
N GLN A 289 -21.49 -23.30 15.27
CA GLN A 289 -20.69 -22.88 16.43
C GLN A 289 -21.37 -21.79 17.26
N ALA A 290 -21.95 -20.78 16.59
CA ALA A 290 -22.70 -19.72 17.26
C ALA A 290 -23.92 -20.31 17.98
N ALA A 291 -24.70 -21.14 17.29
CA ALA A 291 -25.91 -21.75 17.80
C ALA A 291 -25.64 -22.64 19.01
N VAL A 292 -24.60 -23.49 18.97
CA VAL A 292 -24.16 -24.29 20.12
C VAL A 292 -23.76 -23.41 21.30
N ALA A 293 -23.01 -22.33 21.06
CA ALA A 293 -22.51 -21.47 22.12
C ALA A 293 -23.61 -20.68 22.86
N VAL A 294 -24.76 -20.46 22.22
CA VAL A 294 -25.89 -19.73 22.83
C VAL A 294 -27.15 -20.57 22.98
N GLY A 295 -27.17 -21.83 22.57
CA GLY A 295 -28.39 -22.68 22.57
C GLY A 295 -29.47 -22.18 21.60
N ALA A 296 -29.08 -21.77 20.40
CA ALA A 296 -29.99 -21.35 19.33
C ALA A 296 -30.21 -22.48 18.29
N VAL A 297 -31.20 -22.33 17.43
CA VAL A 297 -31.43 -23.23 16.28
C VAL A 297 -30.76 -22.67 15.04
N VAL A 298 -30.13 -23.53 14.22
CA VAL A 298 -29.60 -23.13 12.90
C VAL A 298 -30.66 -23.35 11.84
N ALA A 299 -30.86 -22.36 10.98
CA ALA A 299 -31.70 -22.50 9.79
C ALA A 299 -30.90 -22.24 8.51
N LEU A 300 -30.95 -23.20 7.58
CA LEU A 300 -30.30 -23.11 6.27
C LEU A 300 -31.31 -23.28 5.13
N PRO A 301 -31.15 -22.59 3.99
CA PRO A 301 -31.99 -22.83 2.83
C PRO A 301 -31.79 -24.28 2.31
N PRO A 302 -32.85 -24.95 1.83
CA PRO A 302 -32.77 -26.33 1.31
C PRO A 302 -31.88 -26.47 0.07
N THR A 303 -31.79 -25.40 -0.72
CA THR A 303 -30.94 -25.31 -1.90
C THR A 303 -29.65 -24.55 -1.59
N VAL A 304 -28.63 -24.74 -2.44
CA VAL A 304 -27.39 -23.97 -2.36
C VAL A 304 -27.69 -22.48 -2.57
N GLY A 305 -27.15 -21.62 -1.72
CA GLY A 305 -27.36 -20.16 -1.75
C GLY A 305 -27.79 -19.59 -0.41
N ASP A 306 -28.25 -18.34 -0.42
CA ASP A 306 -28.78 -17.66 0.77
C ASP A 306 -30.32 -17.73 0.87
N TRP A 307 -30.88 -17.27 1.99
CA TRP A 307 -32.35 -17.23 2.16
C TRP A 307 -33.06 -16.29 1.18
N ASN A 308 -32.36 -15.31 0.62
CA ASN A 308 -32.92 -14.43 -0.40
C ASN A 308 -32.91 -15.09 -1.79
N ASP A 309 -31.96 -15.98 -2.10
CA ASP A 309 -31.97 -16.81 -3.30
C ASP A 309 -33.12 -17.84 -3.23
N TYR A 310 -33.31 -18.47 -2.07
CA TYR A 310 -34.46 -19.36 -1.84
C TYR A 310 -35.80 -18.61 -1.94
N HIS A 311 -35.87 -17.39 -1.40
CA HIS A 311 -37.01 -16.50 -1.58
C HIS A 311 -37.29 -16.20 -3.06
N GLN A 312 -36.28 -15.84 -3.85
CA GLN A 312 -36.48 -15.54 -5.28
C GLN A 312 -36.98 -16.76 -6.07
N ALA A 313 -36.54 -17.96 -5.69
CA ALA A 313 -36.95 -19.20 -6.37
C ALA A 313 -38.33 -19.71 -5.94
N HIS A 314 -38.72 -19.56 -4.67
CA HIS A 314 -39.88 -20.26 -4.09
C HIS A 314 -40.89 -19.36 -3.36
N GLY A 315 -40.58 -18.07 -3.18
CA GLY A 315 -41.42 -17.08 -2.50
C GLY A 315 -41.27 -17.07 -0.97
N LEU A 316 -41.74 -15.99 -0.34
CA LEU A 316 -41.69 -15.80 1.13
C LEU A 316 -42.44 -16.88 1.93
N PRO A 317 -43.61 -17.41 1.49
CA PRO A 317 -44.27 -18.49 2.22
C PRO A 317 -43.39 -19.75 2.36
N ALA A 318 -42.67 -20.13 1.30
CA ALA A 318 -41.78 -21.29 1.35
C ALA A 318 -40.59 -21.06 2.29
N VAL A 319 -40.03 -19.85 2.33
CA VAL A 319 -38.99 -19.46 3.30
C VAL A 319 -39.51 -19.62 4.73
N ARG A 320 -40.71 -19.10 5.01
CA ARG A 320 -41.34 -19.20 6.33
C ARG A 320 -41.55 -20.65 6.74
N ASP A 321 -42.19 -21.44 5.89
CA ASP A 321 -42.59 -22.81 6.22
C ASP A 321 -41.35 -23.67 6.48
N GLU A 322 -40.26 -23.46 5.72
CA GLU A 322 -39.01 -24.18 5.92
C GLU A 322 -38.26 -23.77 7.20
N ILE A 323 -38.21 -22.46 7.51
CA ILE A 323 -37.61 -21.99 8.77
C ILE A 323 -38.39 -22.56 9.97
N MET A 324 -39.73 -22.53 9.92
CA MET A 324 -40.56 -23.05 11.01
C MET A 324 -40.39 -24.56 11.17
N ARG A 325 -40.33 -25.32 10.06
CA ARG A 325 -40.06 -26.76 10.07
C ARG A 325 -38.72 -27.10 10.73
N GLN A 326 -37.66 -26.31 10.47
CA GLN A 326 -36.35 -26.52 11.09
C GLN A 326 -36.34 -26.18 12.59
N ILE A 327 -37.13 -25.18 13.02
CA ILE A 327 -37.34 -24.88 14.44
C ILE A 327 -38.08 -26.02 15.15
N GLU A 328 -39.15 -26.55 14.55
CA GLU A 328 -39.93 -27.66 15.11
C GLU A 328 -39.10 -28.94 15.22
N ALA A 329 -38.38 -29.31 14.16
CA ALA A 329 -37.51 -30.49 14.16
C ALA A 329 -36.39 -30.43 15.22
N SER A 330 -35.89 -29.23 15.55
CA SER A 330 -34.89 -29.05 16.59
C SER A 330 -35.46 -29.21 18.00
N ASN A 331 -36.73 -28.87 18.21
CA ASN A 331 -37.41 -29.06 19.50
C ASN A 331 -37.68 -30.55 19.76
N ASP A 332 -38.12 -31.30 18.74
CA ASP A 332 -38.37 -32.75 18.83
C ASP A 332 -37.08 -33.54 19.13
N GLN A 333 -35.94 -33.11 18.60
CA GLN A 333 -34.63 -33.73 18.87
C GLN A 333 -34.10 -33.44 20.30
N GLN A 334 -34.46 -32.29 20.90
CA GLN A 334 -34.13 -32.00 22.29
C GLN A 334 -34.98 -32.80 23.29
N GLU A 335 -36.24 -33.09 22.95
CA GLU A 335 -37.12 -33.93 23.78
C GLU A 335 -36.75 -35.43 23.71
N GLN A 336 -36.29 -35.93 22.55
CA GLN A 336 -35.87 -37.33 22.39
C GLN A 336 -34.43 -37.61 22.89
N GLY A 337 -33.54 -36.61 22.95
CA GLY A 337 -32.15 -36.75 23.42
C GLY A 337 -31.97 -37.00 24.93
N ALA A 338 -33.03 -36.83 25.73
CA ALA A 338 -33.01 -37.12 27.17
C ALA A 338 -33.21 -38.62 27.50
N SER A 339 -33.56 -39.45 26.51
CA SER A 339 -33.89 -40.86 26.73
C SER A 339 -33.29 -41.74 25.63
N GLN A 340 -31.99 -42.02 25.73
CA GLN A 340 -31.35 -43.30 25.36
C GLN A 340 -29.81 -43.15 25.33
N LYS A 341 -29.18 -43.52 26.46
CA LYS A 341 -27.81 -44.06 26.47
C LYS A 341 -27.92 -45.54 26.12
N GLU A 342 -27.34 -45.95 25.00
CA GLU A 342 -26.63 -47.22 24.77
C GLU A 342 -26.35 -47.37 23.26
N GLY A 343 -25.09 -47.60 22.89
CA GLY A 343 -24.72 -48.04 21.52
C GLY A 343 -25.00 -49.54 21.32
N PRO A 344 -24.47 -50.22 20.28
CA PRO A 344 -23.58 -49.76 19.20
C PRO A 344 -23.90 -50.36 17.79
N ARG A 345 -22.95 -50.14 16.86
CA ARG A 345 -22.51 -51.00 15.72
C ARG A 345 -23.16 -50.85 14.32
N ALA A 346 -22.28 -50.41 13.40
CA ALA A 346 -21.93 -50.95 12.07
C ALA A 346 -22.93 -51.84 11.30
N GLU A 347 -23.24 -51.49 10.05
CA GLU A 347 -22.64 -52.14 8.86
C GLU A 347 -23.12 -51.52 7.54
N ALA A 348 -22.31 -51.73 6.50
CA ALA A 348 -22.42 -51.18 5.17
C ALA A 348 -23.44 -51.89 4.27
N ALA A 349 -24.03 -51.18 3.29
CA ALA A 349 -24.50 -51.79 2.06
C ALA A 349 -24.54 -50.79 0.89
N LYS A 350 -23.89 -51.20 -0.21
CA LYS A 350 -23.89 -50.58 -1.55
C LYS A 350 -25.26 -50.71 -2.24
N LYS A 351 -25.62 -49.76 -3.11
CA LYS A 351 -26.10 -50.04 -4.49
C LYS A 351 -26.19 -48.77 -5.36
N GLU A 352 -25.92 -49.02 -6.64
CA GLU A 352 -25.62 -48.15 -7.78
C GLU A 352 -26.85 -47.50 -8.46
N PRO A 353 -26.65 -46.62 -9.49
CA PRO A 353 -27.50 -45.46 -9.78
C PRO A 353 -28.60 -45.73 -10.83
N LYS A 354 -29.54 -44.81 -10.95
CA LYS A 354 -30.45 -44.72 -12.12
C LYS A 354 -30.43 -43.35 -12.77
N ALA A 355 -30.56 -43.43 -14.09
CA ALA A 355 -30.31 -42.46 -15.13
C ALA A 355 -31.08 -41.14 -15.04
N ALA A 356 -30.42 -40.09 -15.55
CA ALA A 356 -30.97 -38.78 -15.83
C ALA A 356 -31.75 -38.79 -17.15
N GLU A 357 -32.90 -38.11 -17.17
CA GLU A 357 -33.58 -37.69 -18.40
C GLU A 357 -33.49 -36.17 -18.56
N VAL A 358 -33.18 -35.77 -19.80
CA VAL A 358 -32.92 -34.41 -20.27
C VAL A 358 -34.25 -33.79 -20.73
N ILE A 359 -34.57 -32.59 -20.24
CA ILE A 359 -35.70 -31.79 -20.73
C ILE A 359 -35.20 -30.79 -21.78
N THR A 360 -35.72 -30.90 -23.00
CA THR A 360 -35.46 -30.01 -24.16
C THR A 360 -36.31 -28.72 -24.10
N LEU A 361 -35.68 -27.57 -24.35
CA LEU A 361 -36.33 -26.28 -24.60
C LEU A 361 -36.66 -26.12 -26.09
N ARG A 362 -37.85 -25.58 -26.41
CA ARG A 362 -38.26 -25.20 -27.78
C ARG A 362 -37.68 -23.83 -28.17
N PRO A 363 -37.33 -23.60 -29.46
CA PRO A 363 -36.87 -22.31 -29.98
C PRO A 363 -37.98 -21.54 -30.71
N GLY A 364 -37.80 -20.22 -30.82
CA GLY A 364 -38.51 -19.40 -31.79
C GLY A 364 -38.09 -17.93 -31.70
N LEU A 365 -37.24 -17.49 -32.63
CA LEU A 365 -37.41 -16.25 -33.41
C LEU A 365 -36.25 -16.11 -34.41
N SER A 366 -36.62 -15.93 -35.67
CA SER A 366 -35.78 -15.68 -36.83
C SER A 366 -35.41 -14.19 -36.93
N ASN A 367 -34.17 -13.89 -37.31
CA ASN A 367 -33.90 -12.78 -38.24
C ASN A 367 -32.59 -13.00 -39.01
N GLN A 368 -32.56 -12.42 -40.20
CA GLN A 368 -31.74 -12.80 -41.35
C GLN A 368 -30.24 -12.50 -41.19
N GLY A 369 -29.43 -13.56 -41.24
CA GLY A 369 -28.40 -13.75 -42.27
C GLY A 369 -27.37 -12.64 -42.52
N VAL A 370 -26.38 -12.53 -41.64
CA VAL A 370 -24.99 -12.68 -42.09
C VAL A 370 -24.46 -13.93 -41.37
N GLU A 371 -23.96 -14.91 -42.12
CA GLU A 371 -23.54 -16.21 -41.60
C GLU A 371 -22.24 -16.13 -40.78
N ILE A 372 -22.25 -15.40 -39.66
CA ILE A 372 -21.12 -15.33 -38.73
C ILE A 372 -20.66 -16.74 -38.32
N GLY A 373 -21.58 -17.71 -38.23
CA GLY A 373 -21.26 -19.11 -37.96
C GLY A 373 -20.42 -19.82 -39.03
N LYS A 374 -20.39 -19.32 -40.28
CA LYS A 374 -19.59 -19.86 -41.39
C LYS A 374 -18.32 -19.06 -41.69
N MET A 375 -18.12 -17.93 -41.02
CA MET A 375 -16.94 -17.10 -41.19
C MET A 375 -15.66 -17.79 -40.67
N ALA A 376 -14.56 -17.60 -41.39
CA ALA A 376 -13.23 -17.97 -40.91
C ALA A 376 -12.91 -17.24 -39.59
N PRO A 377 -12.02 -17.78 -38.74
CA PRO A 377 -11.59 -17.10 -37.51
C PRO A 377 -11.11 -15.67 -37.76
N SER A 378 -10.37 -15.42 -38.84
CA SER A 378 -9.88 -14.09 -39.21
C SER A 378 -11.00 -13.09 -39.55
N GLN A 379 -12.05 -13.54 -40.24
CA GLN A 379 -13.21 -12.71 -40.55
C GLN A 379 -14.00 -12.33 -39.29
N ARG A 380 -14.11 -13.26 -38.32
CA ARG A 380 -14.74 -12.98 -37.03
C ARG A 380 -13.90 -12.09 -36.15
N ALA A 381 -12.57 -12.24 -36.21
CA ALA A 381 -11.63 -11.36 -35.55
C ALA A 381 -11.71 -9.93 -36.10
N GLU A 382 -11.95 -9.76 -37.40
CA GLU A 382 -12.17 -8.45 -38.01
C GLU A 382 -13.44 -7.76 -37.49
N LEU A 383 -14.55 -8.50 -37.35
CA LEU A 383 -15.78 -7.96 -36.73
C LEU A 383 -15.53 -7.51 -35.28
N LEU A 384 -14.75 -8.26 -34.51
CA LEU A 384 -14.36 -7.87 -33.16
C LEU A 384 -13.47 -6.63 -33.16
N ARG A 385 -12.51 -6.55 -34.08
CA ARG A 385 -11.65 -5.37 -34.27
C ARG A 385 -12.48 -4.13 -34.57
N GLU A 386 -13.41 -4.22 -35.52
CA GLU A 386 -14.33 -3.13 -35.87
C GLU A 386 -15.18 -2.68 -34.68
N ARG A 387 -15.70 -3.63 -33.89
CA ARG A 387 -16.47 -3.34 -32.66
C ARG A 387 -15.64 -2.61 -31.60
N LEU A 388 -14.35 -2.93 -31.50
CA LEU A 388 -13.43 -2.31 -30.54
C LEU A 388 -12.84 -0.99 -31.06
N GLY A 389 -12.89 -0.73 -32.36
CA GLY A 389 -12.39 0.49 -32.99
C GLY A 389 -10.89 0.42 -33.32
N GLU A 390 -10.17 1.52 -33.09
CA GLU A 390 -8.73 1.58 -33.31
C GLU A 390 -8.00 0.84 -32.19
N VAL A 391 -7.46 -0.34 -32.50
CA VAL A 391 -6.79 -1.24 -31.55
C VAL A 391 -5.38 -1.62 -32.00
N ALA A 392 -4.50 -1.85 -31.03
CA ALA A 392 -3.15 -2.33 -31.25
C ALA A 392 -2.74 -3.31 -30.14
N VAL A 393 -1.75 -4.17 -30.41
CA VAL A 393 -1.25 -5.15 -29.45
C VAL A 393 0.13 -4.75 -28.93
N ASN A 394 0.33 -4.84 -27.62
CA ASN A 394 1.67 -4.83 -27.03
C ASN A 394 2.20 -6.27 -26.99
N ILE A 395 3.18 -6.59 -27.84
CA ILE A 395 3.68 -7.96 -27.98
C ILE A 395 4.36 -8.49 -26.72
N VAL A 396 4.96 -7.60 -25.90
CA VAL A 396 5.66 -7.99 -24.67
C VAL A 396 4.65 -8.38 -23.59
N ALA A 397 3.56 -7.63 -23.47
CA ALA A 397 2.50 -7.92 -22.51
C ALA A 397 1.43 -8.89 -23.05
N ALA A 398 1.42 -9.17 -24.36
CA ALA A 398 0.37 -9.90 -25.07
C ALA A 398 -1.05 -9.33 -24.82
N THR A 399 -1.14 -8.02 -24.60
CA THR A 399 -2.37 -7.30 -24.27
C THR A 399 -2.80 -6.36 -25.38
N VAL A 400 -4.12 -6.22 -25.54
CA VAL A 400 -4.73 -5.32 -26.52
C VAL A 400 -5.01 -3.97 -25.88
N TYR A 401 -4.72 -2.91 -26.61
CA TYR A 401 -5.06 -1.54 -26.26
C TYR A 401 -5.99 -0.96 -27.31
N ARG A 402 -6.89 -0.08 -26.87
CA ARG A 402 -7.79 0.70 -27.72
C ARG A 402 -7.43 2.17 -27.62
N TYR A 403 -7.34 2.85 -28.75
CA TYR A 403 -7.10 4.28 -28.80
C TYR A 403 -8.40 5.06 -28.54
N THR A 404 -8.35 6.02 -27.62
CA THR A 404 -9.51 6.83 -27.20
C THR A 404 -9.62 8.17 -27.92
N GLY A 405 -8.71 8.45 -28.86
CA GLY A 405 -8.52 9.77 -29.45
C GLY A 405 -7.42 10.60 -28.77
N SER A 406 -6.97 10.19 -27.59
CA SER A 406 -5.82 10.81 -26.90
C SER A 406 -4.81 9.79 -26.37
N LEU A 407 -5.28 8.67 -25.80
CA LEU A 407 -4.47 7.67 -25.12
C LEU A 407 -4.81 6.26 -25.59
N TRP A 408 -3.89 5.33 -25.34
CA TRP A 408 -4.11 3.90 -25.46
C TRP A 408 -4.58 3.32 -24.12
N GLU A 409 -5.79 2.78 -24.07
CA GLU A 409 -6.37 2.14 -22.88
C GLU A 409 -6.35 0.62 -23.01
N HIS A 410 -5.93 -0.06 -21.94
CA HIS A 410 -5.89 -1.52 -21.90
C HIS A 410 -7.30 -2.12 -21.97
N VAL A 411 -7.51 -3.03 -22.92
CA VAL A 411 -8.74 -3.81 -23.06
C VAL A 411 -8.46 -5.25 -22.64
N SER A 412 -8.94 -5.65 -21.46
CA SER A 412 -8.72 -7.02 -20.98
C SER A 412 -9.35 -8.07 -21.91
N ASP A 413 -8.77 -9.26 -21.98
CA ASP A 413 -9.32 -10.38 -22.76
C ASP A 413 -10.75 -10.75 -22.35
N ALA A 414 -11.13 -10.54 -21.08
CA ALA A 414 -12.49 -10.76 -20.62
C ALA A 414 -13.48 -9.80 -21.29
N ILE A 415 -13.10 -8.53 -21.46
CA ILE A 415 -13.91 -7.53 -22.17
C ILE A 415 -13.98 -7.89 -23.67
N GLN A 416 -12.84 -8.23 -24.29
CA GLN A 416 -12.81 -8.63 -25.70
C GLN A 416 -13.71 -9.85 -25.97
N ARG A 417 -13.67 -10.88 -25.12
CA ARG A 417 -14.56 -12.04 -25.20
C ARG A 417 -16.03 -11.66 -25.00
N ARG A 418 -16.33 -10.71 -24.11
CA ARG A 418 -17.70 -10.23 -23.87
C ARG A 418 -18.24 -9.48 -25.09
N GLU A 419 -17.46 -8.62 -25.72
CA GLU A 419 -17.85 -7.94 -26.97
C GLU A 419 -18.08 -8.95 -28.09
N MET A 420 -17.21 -9.95 -28.23
CA MET A 420 -17.42 -11.01 -29.23
C MET A 420 -18.67 -11.84 -28.95
N ALA A 421 -18.96 -12.14 -27.68
CA ALA A 421 -20.18 -12.83 -27.27
C ALA A 421 -21.43 -12.01 -27.62
N ALA A 422 -21.39 -10.68 -27.45
CA ALA A 422 -22.46 -9.80 -27.88
C ALA A 422 -22.66 -9.83 -29.40
N ILE A 423 -21.58 -9.78 -30.19
CA ILE A 423 -21.65 -9.90 -31.66
C ILE A 423 -22.35 -11.22 -32.08
N TYR A 424 -21.96 -12.34 -31.48
CA TYR A 424 -22.61 -13.63 -31.77
C TYR A 424 -24.08 -13.65 -31.35
N ALA A 425 -24.40 -13.11 -30.17
CA ALA A 425 -25.77 -13.04 -29.65
C ALA A 425 -26.68 -12.17 -30.55
N ASP A 426 -26.18 -11.00 -30.98
CA ASP A 426 -26.88 -10.08 -31.89
C ASP A 426 -27.22 -10.74 -33.24
N HIS A 427 -26.44 -11.76 -33.65
CA HIS A 427 -26.66 -12.54 -34.87
C HIS A 427 -27.31 -13.91 -34.62
N GLY A 428 -27.76 -14.19 -33.40
CA GLY A 428 -28.40 -15.47 -33.05
C GLY A 428 -27.49 -16.69 -33.19
N VAL A 429 -26.17 -16.52 -33.15
CA VAL A 429 -25.20 -17.61 -33.29
C VAL A 429 -24.78 -18.12 -31.92
N PRO A 430 -24.89 -19.43 -31.63
CA PRO A 430 -24.38 -19.99 -30.39
C PRO A 430 -22.85 -19.97 -30.37
N PHE A 431 -22.27 -19.77 -29.19
CA PHE A 431 -20.83 -19.70 -29.00
C PHE A 431 -20.37 -20.47 -27.76
N SER A 432 -19.08 -20.79 -27.73
CA SER A 432 -18.42 -21.41 -26.57
C SER A 432 -17.22 -20.56 -26.13
N SER A 433 -16.77 -20.73 -24.88
CA SER A 433 -15.59 -20.01 -24.36
C SER A 433 -14.35 -20.22 -25.25
N LYS A 434 -14.13 -21.45 -25.75
CA LYS A 434 -13.03 -21.76 -26.66
C LYS A 434 -13.12 -21.00 -27.99
N MET A 435 -14.33 -20.85 -28.51
CA MET A 435 -14.58 -20.10 -29.75
C MET A 435 -14.32 -18.60 -29.54
N LEU A 436 -14.75 -18.04 -28.42
CA LEU A 436 -14.50 -16.63 -28.06
C LEU A 436 -13.00 -16.36 -27.91
N SER A 437 -12.28 -17.20 -27.15
CA SER A 437 -10.83 -17.07 -26.99
C SER A 437 -10.10 -17.19 -28.32
N GLY A 438 -10.44 -18.18 -29.16
CA GLY A 438 -9.80 -18.33 -30.47
C GLY A 438 -9.97 -17.12 -31.39
N VAL A 439 -11.12 -16.44 -31.34
CA VAL A 439 -11.32 -15.19 -32.10
C VAL A 439 -10.47 -14.05 -31.54
N VAL A 440 -10.40 -13.91 -30.21
CA VAL A 440 -9.54 -12.93 -29.54
C VAL A 440 -8.07 -13.14 -29.90
N ASP A 441 -7.59 -14.38 -29.83
CA ASP A 441 -6.20 -14.72 -30.15
C ASP A 441 -5.89 -14.46 -31.64
N THR A 442 -6.81 -14.84 -32.54
CA THR A 442 -6.68 -14.53 -33.97
C THR A 442 -6.64 -13.02 -34.22
N MET A 443 -7.46 -12.23 -33.50
CA MET A 443 -7.45 -10.77 -33.61
C MET A 443 -6.11 -10.19 -33.18
N LYS A 444 -5.53 -10.67 -32.07
CA LYS A 444 -4.21 -10.23 -31.58
C LYS A 444 -3.11 -10.44 -32.62
N GLU A 445 -3.19 -11.51 -33.41
CA GLU A 445 -2.26 -11.79 -34.51
C GLU A 445 -2.45 -10.86 -35.73
N MET A 446 -3.66 -10.32 -35.92
CA MET A 446 -4.02 -9.49 -37.07
C MET A 446 -3.82 -7.98 -36.84
N ILE A 447 -3.98 -7.50 -35.62
CA ILE A 447 -3.94 -6.06 -35.31
C ILE A 447 -2.50 -5.53 -35.25
N PRO A 448 -2.27 -4.22 -35.55
CA PRO A 448 -0.93 -3.65 -35.55
C PRO A 448 -0.27 -3.69 -34.17
N LEU A 449 1.06 -3.65 -34.17
CA LEU A 449 1.83 -3.49 -32.95
C LEU A 449 1.66 -2.06 -32.41
N MET A 450 1.47 -1.95 -31.10
CA MET A 450 1.44 -0.67 -30.41
C MET A 450 2.83 -0.02 -30.47
N ALA A 451 2.87 1.27 -30.83
CA ALA A 451 4.10 2.04 -30.83
C ALA A 451 4.66 2.18 -29.40
N VAL A 452 5.98 2.13 -29.27
CA VAL A 452 6.64 2.40 -27.99
C VAL A 452 6.72 3.92 -27.80
N PRO A 453 6.14 4.48 -26.73
CA PRO A 453 6.20 5.92 -26.50
C PRO A 453 7.65 6.39 -26.36
N ARG A 454 7.98 7.47 -27.08
CA ARG A 454 9.29 8.13 -27.00
C ARG A 454 9.40 8.89 -25.67
N ASP A 455 10.60 8.90 -25.09
CA ASP A 455 10.86 9.59 -23.81
C ASP A 455 10.83 11.13 -23.94
N ASP A 456 10.82 11.67 -25.15
CA ASP A 456 10.80 13.10 -25.44
C ASP A 456 9.39 13.68 -25.66
N LEU A 457 8.35 12.89 -25.40
CA LEU A 457 6.96 13.31 -25.50
C LEU A 457 6.35 13.61 -24.13
N ILE A 458 5.69 14.75 -24.02
CA ILE A 458 4.90 15.12 -22.85
C ILE A 458 3.42 15.16 -23.27
N GLY A 459 2.64 14.20 -22.79
CA GLY A 459 1.19 14.17 -23.02
C GLY A 459 0.47 15.18 -22.13
N PHE A 460 -0.40 15.98 -22.75
CA PHE A 460 -1.38 16.88 -22.16
C PHE A 460 -2.80 16.38 -22.46
N ALA A 461 -3.83 16.97 -21.85
CA ALA A 461 -5.22 16.58 -22.12
C ALA A 461 -5.69 16.93 -23.54
N ASN A 462 -5.07 17.93 -24.18
CA ASN A 462 -5.45 18.45 -25.49
C ASN A 462 -4.41 18.20 -26.60
N GLY A 463 -3.38 17.39 -26.34
CA GLY A 463 -2.32 17.11 -27.31
C GLY A 463 -1.03 16.67 -26.67
N VAL A 464 0.05 16.73 -27.45
CA VAL A 464 1.39 16.28 -27.05
C VAL A 464 2.39 17.37 -27.37
N TYR A 465 3.26 17.68 -26.40
CA TYR A 465 4.44 18.49 -26.64
C TYR A 465 5.61 17.57 -26.99
N ASP A 466 6.19 17.73 -28.18
CA ASP A 466 7.36 16.99 -28.64
C ASP A 466 8.62 17.82 -28.34
N MET A 467 9.42 17.39 -27.37
CA MET A 467 10.61 18.13 -26.94
C MET A 467 11.74 18.13 -27.98
N ALA A 468 11.76 17.16 -28.91
CA ALA A 468 12.80 17.12 -29.93
C ALA A 468 12.61 18.22 -30.98
N VAL A 469 11.36 18.45 -31.40
CA VAL A 469 11.02 19.50 -32.37
C VAL A 469 10.50 20.79 -31.73
N ARG A 470 10.29 20.79 -30.41
CA ARG A 470 9.84 21.92 -29.58
C ARG A 470 8.49 22.48 -30.04
N ALA A 471 7.56 21.59 -30.34
CA ALA A 471 6.25 21.95 -30.86
C ALA A 471 5.14 21.17 -30.15
N PHE A 472 4.02 21.86 -29.91
CA PHE A 472 2.78 21.25 -29.49
C PHE A 472 1.96 20.81 -30.69
N ARG A 473 1.38 19.61 -30.64
CA ARG A 473 0.54 19.08 -31.72
C ARG A 473 -0.62 18.23 -31.17
N PRO A 474 -1.67 18.00 -31.95
CA PRO A 474 -2.73 17.05 -31.60
C PRO A 474 -2.16 15.66 -31.30
N HIS A 475 -2.92 14.88 -30.52
CA HIS A 475 -2.58 13.49 -30.24
C HIS A 475 -2.51 12.66 -31.52
N SER A 476 -1.59 11.69 -31.52
CA SER A 476 -1.49 10.69 -32.57
C SER A 476 -1.43 9.29 -31.95
N PRO A 477 -2.14 8.28 -32.52
CA PRO A 477 -1.98 6.89 -32.12
C PRO A 477 -0.53 6.41 -32.17
N ALA A 478 0.26 6.96 -33.11
CA ALA A 478 1.67 6.62 -33.29
C ALA A 478 2.57 7.06 -32.12
N ASP A 479 2.08 7.92 -31.22
CA ASP A 479 2.84 8.36 -30.04
C ASP A 479 2.90 7.28 -28.96
N GLY A 480 2.03 6.26 -29.01
CA GLY A 480 2.02 5.17 -28.02
C GLY A 480 1.71 5.62 -26.58
N LEU A 481 1.13 6.81 -26.38
CA LEU A 481 0.88 7.34 -25.04
C LEU A 481 -0.14 6.53 -24.26
N LEU A 482 0.26 6.06 -23.08
CA LEU A 482 -0.60 5.36 -22.11
C LEU A 482 -1.19 6.32 -21.07
N SER A 483 -0.60 7.50 -20.90
CA SER A 483 -1.08 8.53 -19.99
C SER A 483 -0.62 9.93 -20.39
N HIS A 484 -1.30 10.94 -19.84
CA HIS A 484 -0.95 12.35 -19.92
C HIS A 484 -1.09 13.00 -18.53
N ASN A 485 -0.56 14.21 -18.35
CA ASN A 485 -0.66 14.93 -17.07
C ASN A 485 -2.06 15.50 -16.76
N GLY A 486 -2.98 15.52 -17.74
CA GLY A 486 -4.35 16.02 -17.58
C GLY A 486 -4.48 17.53 -17.63
N LEU A 487 -3.38 18.25 -17.90
CA LEU A 487 -3.36 19.69 -18.06
C LEU A 487 -3.65 20.08 -19.51
N THR A 488 -4.20 21.27 -19.73
CA THR A 488 -4.36 21.84 -21.07
C THR A 488 -3.15 22.69 -21.39
N TYR A 489 -2.47 22.40 -22.51
CA TYR A 489 -1.41 23.23 -23.05
C TYR A 489 -2.02 24.32 -23.94
N GLY A 490 -1.79 25.59 -23.60
CA GLY A 490 -2.28 26.74 -24.36
C GLY A 490 -1.14 27.59 -24.93
N GLU A 491 -1.47 28.46 -25.88
CA GLU A 491 -0.54 29.47 -26.41
C GLU A 491 -0.16 30.51 -25.34
N PRO A 492 1.06 31.07 -25.38
CA PRO A 492 1.47 32.13 -24.47
C PRO A 492 0.69 33.42 -24.74
N LEU A 493 0.32 34.14 -23.68
CA LEU A 493 -0.27 35.47 -23.82
C LEU A 493 0.82 36.50 -24.21
N PRO A 494 0.47 37.58 -24.92
CA PRO A 494 1.43 38.65 -25.23
C PRO A 494 2.05 39.24 -23.96
N GLY A 495 3.39 39.26 -23.88
CA GLY A 495 4.11 39.78 -22.72
C GLY A 495 4.06 38.89 -21.48
N GLU A 496 3.67 37.62 -21.62
CA GLU A 496 3.65 36.65 -20.52
C GLU A 496 5.05 36.46 -19.91
N THR A 497 5.14 36.66 -18.59
CA THR A 497 6.33 36.38 -17.77
C THR A 497 5.92 35.63 -16.52
N LEU A 498 6.86 34.96 -15.83
CA LEU A 498 6.53 34.30 -14.57
C LEU A 498 6.09 35.31 -13.52
N GLU A 499 6.73 36.47 -13.47
CA GLU A 499 6.51 37.49 -12.44
C GLU A 499 5.11 38.10 -12.56
N THR A 500 4.65 38.35 -13.79
CA THR A 500 3.34 38.98 -14.04
C THR A 500 2.20 37.96 -14.17
N SER A 501 2.49 36.79 -14.75
CA SER A 501 1.47 35.82 -15.15
C SER A 501 1.44 34.57 -14.27
N ALA A 502 2.46 34.37 -13.44
CA ALA A 502 2.50 33.36 -12.38
C ALA A 502 3.01 33.95 -11.03
N PRO A 503 2.41 35.04 -10.51
CA PRO A 503 2.90 35.74 -9.33
C PRO A 503 2.93 34.88 -8.06
N TYR A 504 2.01 33.92 -7.87
CA TYR A 504 1.99 33.07 -6.68
C TYR A 504 3.13 32.06 -6.71
N PHE A 505 3.39 31.46 -7.86
CA PHE A 505 4.56 30.61 -8.10
C PHE A 505 5.86 31.41 -7.92
N SER A 506 5.95 32.60 -8.52
CA SER A 506 7.13 33.46 -8.40
C SER A 506 7.42 33.85 -6.95
N LYS A 507 6.38 34.19 -6.18
CA LYS A 507 6.49 34.47 -4.74
C LYS A 507 6.96 33.25 -3.96
N TRP A 508 6.37 32.08 -4.21
CA TRP A 508 6.78 30.84 -3.55
C TRP A 508 8.23 30.44 -3.92
N LEU A 509 8.62 30.58 -5.19
CA LEU A 509 9.95 30.26 -5.68
C LEU A 509 11.00 31.14 -5.02
N ALA A 510 10.77 32.45 -4.95
CA ALA A 510 11.64 33.38 -4.26
C ALA A 510 11.71 33.07 -2.75
N HIS A 511 10.59 32.73 -2.11
CA HIS A 511 10.58 32.33 -0.70
C HIS A 511 11.38 31.06 -0.43
N ALA A 512 11.13 29.99 -1.20
CA ALA A 512 11.79 28.69 -1.05
C ALA A 512 13.29 28.75 -1.36
N ALA A 513 13.69 29.67 -2.24
CA ALA A 513 15.08 29.92 -2.60
C ALA A 513 15.75 31.02 -1.77
N GLU A 514 15.07 31.62 -0.78
CA GLU A 514 15.61 32.75 0.01
C GLU A 514 16.06 33.93 -0.88
N SER A 515 15.35 34.13 -2.00
CA SER A 515 15.67 35.08 -3.08
C SER A 515 17.03 34.86 -3.76
N ASP A 516 17.68 33.72 -3.55
CA ASP A 516 18.87 33.30 -4.31
C ASP A 516 18.45 32.90 -5.73
N VAL A 517 18.80 33.75 -6.70
CA VAL A 517 18.49 33.56 -8.12
C VAL A 517 19.05 32.25 -8.67
N ALA A 518 20.25 31.83 -8.26
CA ALA A 518 20.84 30.57 -8.71
C ALA A 518 20.07 29.37 -8.15
N LYS A 519 19.63 29.43 -6.88
CA LYS A 519 18.78 28.40 -6.27
C LYS A 519 17.39 28.37 -6.92
N MET A 520 16.81 29.51 -7.27
CA MET A 520 15.56 29.58 -8.04
C MET A 520 15.68 28.86 -9.39
N GLU A 521 16.76 29.11 -10.14
CA GLU A 521 17.04 28.41 -11.41
C GLU A 521 17.18 26.88 -11.22
N ARG A 522 17.85 26.45 -10.16
CA ARG A 522 18.02 25.02 -9.84
C ARG A 522 16.71 24.35 -9.42
N ILE A 523 15.83 25.05 -8.70
CA ILE A 523 14.47 24.57 -8.40
C ILE A 523 13.67 24.43 -9.70
N LYS A 524 13.73 25.40 -10.62
CA LYS A 524 13.11 25.28 -11.95
C LYS A 524 13.64 24.08 -12.72
N ALA A 525 14.95 23.81 -12.69
CA ALA A 525 15.54 22.62 -13.29
C ALA A 525 15.01 21.31 -12.68
N ALA A 526 14.75 21.29 -11.37
CA ALA A 526 14.16 20.14 -10.68
C ALA A 526 12.71 19.91 -11.12
N LEU A 527 11.91 20.98 -11.25
CA LEU A 527 10.54 20.91 -11.77
C LEU A 527 10.52 20.44 -13.23
N PHE A 528 11.46 20.89 -14.06
CA PHE A 528 11.60 20.41 -15.43
C PHE A 528 11.97 18.93 -15.49
N MET A 529 12.91 18.46 -14.64
CA MET A 529 13.24 17.03 -14.55
C MET A 529 12.00 16.17 -14.30
N VAL A 530 11.11 16.63 -13.42
CA VAL A 530 9.84 15.97 -13.09
C VAL A 530 8.85 16.03 -14.27
N LEU A 531 8.62 17.21 -14.84
CA LEU A 531 7.72 17.42 -15.99
C LEU A 531 8.11 16.56 -17.20
N ALA A 532 9.40 16.59 -17.56
CA ALA A 532 9.96 15.87 -18.70
C ALA A 532 10.28 14.39 -18.37
N ASN A 533 9.97 13.93 -17.15
CA ASN A 533 10.25 12.58 -16.64
C ASN A 533 11.69 12.10 -16.92
N ARG A 534 12.69 12.91 -16.57
CA ARG A 534 14.11 12.60 -16.80
C ARG A 534 14.69 11.68 -15.74
N TYR A 535 14.05 10.51 -15.56
CA TYR A 535 14.55 9.43 -14.69
C TYR A 535 15.90 8.87 -15.19
N ASP A 536 16.20 9.04 -16.48
CA ASP A 536 17.44 8.62 -17.15
C ASP A 536 18.69 9.37 -16.68
N TRP A 537 18.53 10.50 -15.98
CA TRP A 537 19.66 11.27 -15.47
C TRP A 537 20.40 10.64 -14.30
N GLN A 538 19.84 9.56 -13.75
CA GLN A 538 20.33 8.92 -12.53
C GLN A 538 20.43 9.86 -11.35
N LEU A 539 19.44 10.74 -11.20
CA LEU A 539 19.31 11.66 -10.08
C LEU A 539 17.99 11.39 -9.34
N PHE A 540 17.93 11.78 -8.07
CA PHE A 540 16.69 11.98 -7.33
C PHE A 540 16.77 13.27 -6.53
N LEU A 541 15.60 13.79 -6.20
CA LEU A 541 15.43 15.05 -5.50
C LEU A 541 15.13 14.78 -4.03
N GLU A 542 15.83 15.48 -3.15
CA GLU A 542 15.52 15.53 -1.72
C GLU A 542 15.31 16.98 -1.30
N VAL A 543 14.18 17.25 -0.66
CA VAL A 543 13.84 18.56 -0.12
C VAL A 543 13.72 18.45 1.40
N THR A 544 14.59 19.15 2.11
CA THR A 544 14.70 19.11 3.57
C THR A 544 14.48 20.49 4.19
N GLY A 545 14.11 20.56 5.47
CA GLY A 545 13.90 21.82 6.19
C GLY A 545 12.77 21.74 7.21
N GLU A 546 12.50 22.82 7.92
CA GLU A 546 11.46 22.83 8.98
C GLU A 546 10.03 22.77 8.43
N GLY A 547 9.08 22.41 9.30
CA GLY A 547 7.65 22.42 8.96
C GLY A 547 7.18 23.81 8.54
N GLY A 548 6.40 23.91 7.47
CA GLY A 548 5.89 25.20 6.98
C GLY A 548 6.85 26.00 6.08
N SER A 549 7.97 25.42 5.63
CA SER A 549 8.93 26.11 4.75
C SER A 549 8.64 26.04 3.24
N GLY A 550 7.49 25.47 2.84
CA GLY A 550 7.09 25.37 1.43
C GLY A 550 7.44 24.04 0.74
N LYS A 551 7.98 23.04 1.45
CA LYS A 551 8.29 21.70 0.90
C LYS A 551 7.06 21.00 0.31
N SER A 552 5.93 21.09 1.01
CA SER A 552 4.66 20.49 0.56
C SER A 552 4.12 21.18 -0.70
N VAL A 553 4.46 22.46 -0.93
CA VAL A 553 4.12 23.18 -2.16
C VAL A 553 4.96 22.65 -3.33
N MET A 554 6.27 22.41 -3.15
CA MET A 554 7.10 21.73 -4.15
C MET A 554 6.55 20.34 -4.52
N ALA A 555 6.21 19.54 -3.51
CA ALA A 555 5.65 18.20 -3.71
C ALA A 555 4.33 18.24 -4.49
N ASN A 556 3.42 19.15 -4.13
CA ASN A 556 2.15 19.35 -4.82
C ASN A 556 2.38 19.80 -6.28
N LEU A 557 3.28 20.76 -6.51
CA LEU A 557 3.62 21.23 -7.86
C LEU A 557 4.14 20.09 -8.74
N CYS A 558 5.04 19.24 -8.21
CA CYS A 558 5.53 18.05 -8.91
C CYS A 558 4.40 17.05 -9.24
N GLU A 559 3.46 16.83 -8.31
CA GLU A 559 2.29 15.99 -8.55
C GLU A 559 1.38 16.56 -9.65
N LEU A 560 1.15 17.87 -9.65
CA LEU A 560 0.37 18.55 -10.67
C LEU A 560 1.01 18.49 -12.06
N LEU A 561 2.32 18.70 -12.16
CA LEU A 561 3.06 18.64 -13.43
C LEU A 561 2.98 17.27 -14.11
N VAL A 562 2.95 16.20 -13.31
CA VAL A 562 2.94 14.80 -13.78
C VAL A 562 1.51 14.26 -13.92
N GLY A 563 0.57 14.81 -13.17
CA GLY A 563 -0.82 14.36 -13.06
C GLY A 563 -0.96 13.21 -12.06
N SER A 564 -1.96 13.29 -11.18
CA SER A 564 -2.12 12.38 -10.03
C SER A 564 -2.15 10.89 -10.37
N ARG A 565 -2.65 10.50 -11.55
CA ARG A 565 -2.65 9.09 -12.03
C ARG A 565 -1.23 8.53 -12.28
N ASN A 566 -0.27 9.41 -12.54
CA ASN A 566 1.11 9.08 -12.84
C ASN A 566 2.03 9.20 -11.60
N VAL A 567 1.47 9.45 -10.42
CA VAL A 567 2.21 9.57 -9.16
C VAL A 567 1.99 8.35 -8.28
N GLY A 568 3.08 7.85 -7.68
CA GLY A 568 3.06 6.82 -6.66
C GLY A 568 3.61 7.38 -5.34
N SER A 569 2.80 7.37 -4.28
CA SER A 569 3.24 7.81 -2.95
C SER A 569 3.68 6.64 -2.07
N SER A 570 4.83 6.75 -1.41
CA SER A 570 5.39 5.70 -0.55
C SER A 570 6.29 6.26 0.57
N SER A 571 6.95 5.38 1.30
CA SER A 571 8.05 5.74 2.21
C SER A 571 9.28 4.90 1.89
N MET A 572 10.45 5.36 2.32
CA MET A 572 11.71 4.65 2.07
C MET A 572 11.67 3.24 2.66
N LYS A 573 11.18 3.10 3.90
CA LYS A 573 10.96 1.80 4.55
C LYS A 573 10.00 0.90 3.77
N ARG A 574 8.97 1.46 3.15
CA ARG A 574 8.03 0.69 2.34
C ARG A 574 8.67 0.28 1.02
N LEU A 575 9.37 1.18 0.32
CA LEU A 575 10.08 0.86 -0.92
C LEU A 575 11.07 -0.30 -0.76
N GLU A 576 11.71 -0.40 0.40
CA GLU A 576 12.66 -1.47 0.73
C GLU A 576 11.99 -2.79 1.18
N SER A 577 10.66 -2.83 1.30
CA SER A 577 9.92 -4.05 1.65
C SER A 577 9.56 -4.90 0.41
N ASP A 578 9.26 -6.19 0.63
CA ASP A 578 8.92 -7.14 -0.44
C ASP A 578 7.78 -6.64 -1.37
N PHE A 579 6.77 -5.95 -0.83
CA PHE A 579 5.62 -5.40 -1.59
C PHE A 579 5.73 -3.88 -1.77
N GLY A 580 6.93 -3.33 -1.70
CA GLY A 580 7.18 -1.89 -1.70
C GLY A 580 6.94 -1.20 -3.03
N LEU A 581 7.14 -1.93 -4.12
CA LEU A 581 7.17 -1.39 -5.48
C LEU A 581 5.86 -1.59 -6.25
N GLU A 582 4.93 -2.41 -5.74
CA GLU A 582 3.71 -2.81 -6.43
C GLU A 582 2.81 -1.64 -6.85
N SER A 583 2.83 -0.54 -6.08
CA SER A 583 2.01 0.66 -6.30
C SER A 583 2.72 1.78 -7.05
N VAL A 584 4.03 1.64 -7.33
CA VAL A 584 4.86 2.73 -7.85
C VAL A 584 5.65 2.37 -9.12
N TRP A 585 5.72 1.09 -9.49
CA TRP A 585 6.57 0.63 -10.60
C TRP A 585 6.13 1.16 -11.98
N ASP A 586 4.84 1.45 -12.15
CA ASP A 586 4.22 1.94 -13.38
C ASP A 586 4.03 3.47 -13.39
N LYS A 587 4.64 4.18 -12.43
CA LYS A 587 4.46 5.63 -12.23
C LYS A 587 5.61 6.41 -12.86
N ARG A 588 5.39 7.71 -13.10
CA ARG A 588 6.39 8.67 -13.60
C ARG A 588 7.02 9.50 -12.48
N LEU A 589 6.33 9.64 -11.35
CA LEU A 589 6.85 10.27 -10.14
C LEU A 589 6.63 9.36 -8.94
N ILE A 590 7.69 9.09 -8.19
CA ILE A 590 7.61 8.51 -6.85
C ILE A 590 7.77 9.64 -5.85
N LEU A 591 6.72 9.91 -5.10
CA LEU A 591 6.74 10.87 -4.01
C LEU A 591 6.96 10.13 -2.70
N LEU A 592 7.98 10.56 -1.96
CA LEU A 592 8.27 10.10 -0.60
C LEU A 592 8.01 11.27 0.35
N PRO A 593 6.73 11.56 0.67
CA PRO A 593 6.39 12.72 1.46
C PRO A 593 6.74 12.49 2.93
N ASP A 594 7.20 13.55 3.59
CA ASP A 594 7.42 13.66 5.04
C ASP A 594 8.07 12.41 5.65
N GLN A 595 9.22 12.04 5.10
CA GLN A 595 9.91 10.84 5.55
C GLN A 595 10.28 10.96 7.03
N PRO A 596 9.98 9.94 7.85
CA PRO A 596 10.61 9.84 9.17
C PRO A 596 12.12 9.71 8.97
N LYS A 597 12.88 9.97 10.04
CA LYS A 597 14.34 9.84 10.01
C LYS A 597 14.76 8.50 9.38
N TYR A 598 15.40 8.58 8.23
CA TYR A 598 15.86 7.42 7.47
C TYR A 598 17.35 7.22 7.66
N ILE A 599 17.74 5.99 8.00
CA ILE A 599 19.12 5.53 8.08
C ILE A 599 19.19 4.20 7.33
N GLY A 600 19.93 4.16 6.23
CA GLY A 600 20.06 2.95 5.42
C GLY A 600 20.99 3.13 4.22
N ASP A 601 21.27 2.05 3.50
CA ASP A 601 22.20 2.09 2.35
C ASP A 601 21.54 2.62 1.06
N GLY A 602 20.21 2.71 1.04
CA GLY A 602 19.43 3.18 -0.10
C GLY A 602 19.52 2.25 -1.32
N ALA A 603 19.78 0.95 -1.14
CA ALA A 603 19.98 0.01 -2.25
C ALA A 603 18.82 0.02 -3.28
N THR A 604 17.57 -0.01 -2.82
CA THR A 604 16.39 0.03 -3.72
C THR A 604 16.31 1.35 -4.47
N LEU A 605 16.54 2.48 -3.79
CA LEU A 605 16.53 3.80 -4.42
C LEU A 605 17.66 3.92 -5.46
N LYS A 606 18.83 3.34 -5.17
CA LYS A 606 19.96 3.24 -6.10
C LYS A 606 19.61 2.42 -7.35
N ALA A 607 18.88 1.32 -7.20
CA ALA A 607 18.43 0.48 -8.31
C ALA A 607 17.41 1.23 -9.20
N ILE A 608 16.39 1.85 -8.58
CA ILE A 608 15.38 2.65 -9.28
C ILE A 608 16.05 3.78 -10.06
N THR A 609 16.83 4.62 -9.38
CA THR A 609 17.53 5.75 -10.02
C THR A 609 18.67 5.31 -10.92
N GLY A 610 19.14 4.07 -10.81
CA GLY A 610 20.13 3.48 -11.70
C GLY A 610 19.55 3.01 -13.04
N GLY A 611 18.23 2.77 -13.10
CA GLY A 611 17.58 2.10 -14.24
C GLY A 611 17.77 0.58 -14.24
N ASP A 612 18.09 0.00 -13.08
CA ASP A 612 18.24 -1.44 -12.89
C ASP A 612 16.86 -2.11 -12.86
N GLU A 613 16.80 -3.40 -13.21
CA GLU A 613 15.59 -4.19 -13.00
C GLU A 613 15.41 -4.48 -11.51
N VAL A 614 14.19 -4.26 -11.03
CA VAL A 614 13.80 -4.52 -9.65
C VAL A 614 12.67 -5.53 -9.63
N SER A 615 12.64 -6.34 -8.57
CA SER A 615 11.59 -7.33 -8.38
C SER A 615 10.29 -6.67 -7.93
N ILE A 616 9.22 -6.87 -8.69
CA ILE A 616 7.88 -6.39 -8.38
C ILE A 616 7.06 -7.56 -7.85
N ASN A 617 6.89 -7.60 -6.54
CA ASN A 617 6.01 -8.55 -5.88
C ASN A 617 4.64 -7.93 -5.72
N GLN A 618 3.62 -8.55 -6.32
CA GLN A 618 2.23 -8.12 -6.20
C GLN A 618 1.48 -9.13 -5.36
N LYS A 619 0.73 -8.66 -4.35
CA LYS A 619 -0.01 -9.56 -3.48
C LYS A 619 -1.00 -10.43 -4.27
N GLY A 620 -0.79 -11.76 -4.21
CA GLY A 620 -1.65 -12.74 -4.87
C GLY A 620 -1.46 -12.86 -6.39
N LYS A 621 -0.38 -12.31 -6.95
CA LYS A 621 -0.02 -12.41 -8.37
C LYS A 621 1.43 -12.90 -8.53
N PRO A 622 1.82 -13.44 -9.70
CA PRO A 622 3.20 -13.82 -9.97
C PRO A 622 4.13 -12.61 -9.83
N MET A 623 5.27 -12.83 -9.18
CA MET A 623 6.37 -11.87 -9.14
C MET A 623 6.97 -11.71 -10.53
N PHE A 624 7.34 -10.49 -10.90
CA PHE A 624 8.00 -10.20 -12.17
C PHE A 624 9.07 -9.12 -11.98
N SER A 625 10.03 -9.05 -12.89
CA SER A 625 11.05 -8.01 -12.89
C SER A 625 10.65 -6.87 -13.83
N ALA A 626 10.87 -5.63 -13.42
CA ALA A 626 10.64 -4.46 -14.26
C ALA A 626 11.61 -3.32 -13.93
N LYS A 627 11.81 -2.42 -14.90
CA LYS A 627 12.52 -1.16 -14.68
C LYS A 627 11.53 -0.08 -14.27
N VAL A 628 11.79 0.59 -13.15
CA VAL A 628 10.96 1.70 -12.67
C VAL A 628 11.40 2.98 -13.38
N ARG A 629 10.52 3.56 -14.20
CA ARG A 629 10.80 4.74 -15.04
C ARG A 629 10.23 6.01 -14.44
N ALA A 630 10.64 6.29 -13.21
CA ALA A 630 10.10 7.39 -12.41
C ALA A 630 11.19 8.30 -11.85
N VAL A 631 10.93 9.59 -11.83
CA VAL A 631 11.69 10.54 -10.99
C VAL A 631 11.29 10.30 -9.53
N VAL A 632 12.25 10.33 -8.61
CA VAL A 632 11.97 10.22 -7.17
C VAL A 632 12.14 11.57 -6.50
N LEU A 633 11.13 12.00 -5.74
CA LEU A 633 11.15 13.19 -4.90
C LEU A 633 10.89 12.79 -3.45
N ALA A 634 11.85 13.02 -2.58
CA ALA A 634 11.70 12.88 -1.14
C ALA A 634 11.54 14.24 -0.47
N THR A 635 10.56 14.37 0.42
CA THR A 635 10.47 15.50 1.35
C THR A 635 10.66 15.02 2.77
N ASN A 636 11.44 15.73 3.58
CA ASN A 636 11.69 15.36 4.96
C ASN A 636 11.93 16.60 5.83
N ASN A 637 11.76 16.43 7.15
CA ASN A 637 12.12 17.47 8.12
C ASN A 637 13.58 17.32 8.55
N GLU A 638 14.03 16.08 8.73
CA GLU A 638 15.44 15.74 8.94
C GLU A 638 16.00 15.09 7.66
N PRO A 639 17.19 15.48 7.20
CA PRO A 639 17.78 14.90 6.00
C PRO A 639 18.05 13.40 6.15
N MET A 640 17.99 12.67 5.03
CA MET A 640 18.28 11.23 5.00
C MET A 640 19.75 10.95 5.32
N VAL A 641 20.01 9.92 6.13
CA VAL A 641 21.36 9.40 6.40
C VAL A 641 21.61 8.19 5.51
N ILE A 642 22.43 8.38 4.48
CA ILE A 642 22.81 7.31 3.56
C ILE A 642 24.12 6.68 4.01
N THR A 643 24.08 5.40 4.37
CA THR A 643 25.25 4.68 4.89
C THR A 643 26.15 4.10 3.78
N GLU A 644 25.69 4.09 2.53
CA GLU A 644 26.47 3.67 1.36
C GLU A 644 27.59 4.66 1.06
N ARG A 645 28.84 4.19 1.02
CA ARG A 645 30.04 5.04 0.94
C ARG A 645 30.82 4.96 -0.38
N ASN A 646 30.42 4.13 -1.35
CA ASN A 646 31.16 4.01 -2.63
C ASN A 646 30.79 5.11 -3.63
N GLY A 647 30.11 6.18 -3.18
CA GLY A 647 29.63 7.27 -4.03
C GLY A 647 28.51 6.84 -4.99
N GLY A 648 27.89 5.68 -4.73
CA GLY A 648 26.71 5.17 -5.42
C GLY A 648 25.55 6.15 -5.29
N MET A 649 25.23 6.48 -4.06
CA MET A 649 24.09 7.35 -3.75
C MET A 649 24.43 8.83 -3.80
N SER A 650 25.63 9.24 -3.37
CA SER A 650 25.97 10.67 -3.28
C SER A 650 25.96 11.37 -4.64
N ARG A 651 26.34 10.68 -5.73
CA ARG A 651 26.25 11.23 -7.09
C ARG A 651 24.82 11.38 -7.61
N ARG A 652 23.84 10.70 -7.01
CA ARG A 652 22.44 10.69 -7.45
C ARG A 652 21.56 11.64 -6.65
N ARG A 653 21.95 11.95 -5.41
CA ARG A 653 21.17 12.72 -4.45
C ARG A 653 21.32 14.23 -4.66
N VAL A 654 20.29 14.91 -5.17
CA VAL A 654 20.25 16.38 -5.29
C VAL A 654 19.43 16.94 -4.12
N ILE A 655 20.07 17.74 -3.26
CA ILE A 655 19.46 18.22 -2.00
C ILE A 655 19.09 19.70 -2.14
N PHE A 656 17.86 20.05 -1.78
CA PHE A 656 17.38 21.41 -1.58
C PHE A 656 17.01 21.63 -0.11
N THR A 657 17.53 22.67 0.50
CA THR A 657 17.17 23.10 1.87
C THR A 657 16.15 24.23 1.79
N PHE A 658 15.00 24.07 2.44
CA PHE A 658 13.98 25.12 2.56
C PHE A 658 13.96 25.55 4.03
N ASN A 659 14.74 26.59 4.35
CA ASN A 659 15.00 27.01 5.73
C ASN A 659 14.04 28.12 6.22
N ASN A 660 13.33 28.78 5.30
CA ASN A 660 12.46 29.91 5.65
C ASN A 660 11.04 29.43 6.00
N VAL A 661 10.69 29.40 7.28
CA VAL A 661 9.35 29.02 7.76
C VAL A 661 8.38 30.17 7.56
N VAL A 662 7.26 29.91 6.89
CA VAL A 662 6.19 30.92 6.74
C VAL A 662 5.46 31.08 8.07
N ALA A 663 5.40 32.32 8.58
CA ALA A 663 4.65 32.65 9.79
C ALA A 663 3.16 32.29 9.62
N GLU A 664 2.50 31.81 10.68
CA GLU A 664 1.08 31.38 10.61
C GLU A 664 0.14 32.45 10.05
N ALA A 665 0.40 33.74 10.35
CA ALA A 665 -0.40 34.86 9.85
C ALA A 665 -0.26 35.09 8.34
N ASP A 666 0.87 34.69 7.75
CA ASP A 666 1.19 34.90 6.33
C ASP A 666 0.92 33.65 5.49
N LYS A 667 0.47 32.54 6.11
CA LYS A 667 0.12 31.31 5.40
C LYS A 667 -1.15 31.51 4.59
N ASP A 668 -1.03 31.36 3.28
CA ASP A 668 -2.17 31.30 2.38
C ASP A 668 -2.62 29.84 2.20
N PRO A 669 -3.75 29.41 2.80
CA PRO A 669 -4.21 28.03 2.70
C PRO A 669 -4.63 27.64 1.27
N GLN A 670 -4.87 28.62 0.38
CA GLN A 670 -5.25 28.40 -1.02
C GLN A 670 -4.07 28.53 -1.98
N LEU A 671 -2.84 28.69 -1.48
CA LEU A 671 -1.65 28.89 -2.32
C LEU A 671 -1.48 27.78 -3.37
N GLY A 672 -1.74 26.52 -2.99
CA GLY A 672 -1.66 25.40 -3.92
C GLY A 672 -2.63 25.50 -5.09
N GLU A 673 -3.88 25.91 -4.84
CA GLU A 673 -4.91 26.10 -5.88
C GLU A 673 -4.58 27.28 -6.79
N LYS A 674 -4.04 28.36 -6.21
CA LYS A 674 -3.59 29.54 -6.95
C LYS A 674 -2.42 29.21 -7.89
N ILE A 675 -1.42 28.47 -7.40
CA ILE A 675 -0.30 28.00 -8.24
C ILE A 675 -0.80 27.00 -9.29
N ALA A 676 -1.77 26.15 -8.97
CA ALA A 676 -2.36 25.24 -9.94
C ALA A 676 -3.00 25.98 -11.14
N ALA A 677 -3.61 27.15 -10.91
CA ALA A 677 -4.14 27.99 -11.98
C ALA A 677 -3.03 28.62 -12.87
N GLU A 678 -1.82 28.76 -12.35
CA GLU A 678 -0.65 29.32 -13.06
C GLU A 678 0.15 28.26 -13.83
N LEU A 679 -0.15 26.97 -13.68
CA LEU A 679 0.57 25.86 -14.30
C LEU A 679 0.83 26.01 -15.80
N PRO A 680 -0.14 26.47 -16.65
CA PRO A 680 0.13 26.61 -18.08
C PRO A 680 1.31 27.54 -18.37
N VAL A 681 1.42 28.64 -17.63
CA VAL A 681 2.52 29.62 -17.74
C VAL A 681 3.82 29.00 -17.24
N ILE A 682 3.78 28.34 -16.08
CA ILE A 682 4.96 27.69 -15.47
C ILE A 682 5.53 26.65 -16.43
N ILE A 683 4.68 25.81 -17.01
CA ILE A 683 5.09 24.73 -17.94
C ILE A 683 5.74 25.32 -19.20
N ARG A 684 5.12 26.34 -19.82
CA ARG A 684 5.71 27.00 -20.99
C ARG A 684 7.09 27.58 -20.66
N HIS A 685 7.20 28.27 -19.52
CA HIS A 685 8.49 28.80 -19.07
C HIS A 685 9.53 27.71 -18.87
N LEU A 686 9.18 26.59 -18.23
CA LEU A 686 10.11 25.48 -18.02
C LEU A 686 10.57 24.86 -19.35
N LEU A 687 9.65 24.66 -20.30
CA LEU A 687 9.97 24.10 -21.62
C LEU A 687 10.84 25.03 -22.46
N ASP A 688 10.59 26.34 -22.43
CA ASP A 688 11.39 27.34 -23.11
C ASP A 688 12.78 27.49 -22.46
N ARG A 689 12.81 27.65 -21.13
CA ARG A 689 14.04 27.83 -20.35
C ARG A 689 14.99 26.63 -20.48
N PHE A 690 14.46 25.42 -20.56
CA PHE A 690 15.20 24.18 -20.68
C PHE A 690 14.96 23.50 -22.03
N ALA A 691 14.87 24.31 -23.08
CA ALA A 691 14.81 23.84 -24.46
C ALA A 691 15.99 22.92 -24.82
N ASP A 692 17.13 23.11 -24.17
CA ASP A 692 18.15 22.06 -24.00
C ASP A 692 18.03 21.43 -22.59
N PRO A 693 17.55 20.18 -22.49
CA PRO A 693 17.44 19.48 -21.21
C PRO A 693 18.77 19.32 -20.46
N LEU A 694 19.92 19.33 -21.15
CA LEU A 694 21.22 19.19 -20.50
C LEU A 694 21.55 20.38 -19.61
N VAL A 695 21.05 21.58 -19.93
CA VAL A 695 21.21 22.77 -19.08
C VAL A 695 20.53 22.58 -17.73
N ALA A 696 19.31 22.01 -17.70
CA ALA A 696 18.65 21.66 -16.44
C ALA A 696 19.46 20.62 -15.65
N LYS A 697 19.98 19.59 -16.33
CA LYS A 697 20.82 18.58 -15.69
C LYS A 697 22.07 19.20 -15.05
N GLU A 698 22.73 20.13 -15.74
CA GLU A 698 23.94 20.80 -15.27
C GLU A 698 23.67 21.62 -14.01
N LEU A 699 22.57 22.38 -13.98
CA LEU A 699 22.11 23.10 -12.78
C LEU A 699 21.84 22.16 -11.59
N LEU A 700 21.26 20.97 -11.82
CA LEU A 700 21.06 20.00 -10.75
C LEU A 700 22.38 19.39 -10.25
N LEU A 701 23.37 19.22 -11.13
CA LEU A 701 24.71 18.77 -10.74
C LEU A 701 25.45 19.84 -9.93
N GLU A 702 25.23 21.12 -10.24
CA GLU A 702 25.68 22.24 -9.39
C GLU A 702 24.98 22.20 -8.04
N GLN A 703 23.64 22.06 -8.00
CA GLN A 703 22.88 21.98 -6.74
C GLN A 703 23.40 20.85 -5.85
N ARG A 704 23.71 19.69 -6.43
CA ARG A 704 24.25 18.52 -5.70
C ARG A 704 25.52 18.83 -4.91
N ASN A 705 26.34 19.77 -5.40
CA ASN A 705 27.61 20.17 -4.79
C ASN A 705 27.54 21.63 -4.28
N SER A 706 26.34 22.17 -4.11
CA SER A 706 26.12 23.51 -3.57
C SER A 706 26.48 23.56 -2.08
N THR A 707 26.65 24.78 -1.57
CA THR A 707 26.84 25.06 -0.14
C THR A 707 25.73 24.44 0.72
N ASP A 708 24.47 24.53 0.27
CA ASP A 708 23.31 23.93 0.94
C ASP A 708 23.44 22.41 1.05
N ALA A 709 23.78 21.74 -0.05
CA ALA A 709 23.93 20.30 -0.07
C ALA A 709 25.13 19.84 0.77
N ILE A 710 26.24 20.60 0.77
CA ILE A 710 27.42 20.35 1.59
C ILE A 710 27.07 20.49 3.08
N ALA A 711 26.34 21.54 3.48
CA ALA A 711 25.92 21.75 4.86
C ALA A 711 25.09 20.57 5.39
N VAL A 712 24.14 20.05 4.58
CA VAL A 712 23.35 18.86 4.94
C VAL A 712 24.22 17.61 5.08
N LYS A 713 25.21 17.41 4.20
CA LYS A 713 26.14 16.27 4.28
C LYS A 713 27.00 16.34 5.54
N ARG A 714 27.53 17.53 5.88
CA ARG A 714 28.27 17.77 7.13
C ARG A 714 27.42 17.41 8.36
N ALA A 715 26.18 17.87 8.40
CA ALA A 715 25.28 17.61 9.53
C ALA A 715 24.88 16.13 9.69
N THR A 716 24.96 15.33 8.63
CA THR A 716 24.51 13.92 8.65
C THR A 716 25.63 12.89 8.64
N ASP A 717 26.88 13.30 8.37
CA ASP A 717 28.02 12.42 8.26
C ASP A 717 29.26 12.98 8.99
N PRO A 718 29.56 12.48 10.21
CA PRO A 718 30.71 12.88 11.02
C PRO A 718 32.05 12.85 10.27
N LEU A 719 32.25 11.87 9.37
CA LEU A 719 33.48 11.79 8.62
C LEU A 719 33.54 12.86 7.53
N PHE A 720 32.42 13.17 6.89
CA PHE A 720 32.34 14.23 5.89
C PHE A 720 32.57 15.60 6.54
N ASP A 721 32.01 15.84 7.72
CA ASP A 721 32.22 17.08 8.47
C ASP A 721 33.71 17.27 8.84
N LEU A 722 34.37 16.24 9.37
CA LEU A 722 35.81 16.28 9.58
C LEU A 722 36.58 16.55 8.29
N CYS A 723 36.18 15.94 7.16
CA CYS A 723 36.82 16.20 5.86
C CYS A 723 36.66 17.65 5.40
N ALA A 724 35.57 18.33 5.80
CA ALA A 724 35.35 19.73 5.50
C ALA A 724 36.19 20.68 6.37
N MET A 725 36.65 20.22 7.54
CA MET A 725 37.51 20.96 8.47
C MET A 725 39.02 20.79 8.19
N VAL A 726 39.41 19.96 7.23
CA VAL A 726 40.82 19.71 6.87
C VAL A 726 41.11 20.19 5.46
N GLU A 727 42.38 20.45 5.17
CA GLU A 727 42.80 20.88 3.84
C GLU A 727 43.43 19.71 3.05
N PHE A 728 43.04 19.56 1.79
CA PHE A 728 43.64 18.63 0.84
C PHE A 728 44.70 19.33 -0.02
N ILE A 729 45.96 19.30 0.42
CA ILE A 729 47.07 19.95 -0.29
C ILE A 729 47.48 19.20 -1.58
N ALA A 730 48.23 19.86 -2.47
CA ALA A 730 48.57 19.29 -3.77
C ALA A 730 49.44 18.02 -3.70
N ALA A 731 50.33 17.91 -2.71
CA ALA A 731 51.26 16.80 -2.54
C ALA A 731 50.90 15.90 -1.35
N PRO A 732 51.12 14.57 -1.41
CA PRO A 732 50.81 13.66 -0.31
C PRO A 732 51.90 13.66 0.78
N ASN A 733 52.12 14.80 1.42
CA ASN A 733 53.07 15.01 2.52
C ASN A 733 52.41 15.49 3.83
N GLY A 734 51.10 15.27 3.98
CA GLY A 734 50.35 15.60 5.17
C GLY A 734 50.31 14.46 6.22
N LEU A 735 49.17 14.31 6.89
CA LEU A 735 48.93 13.32 7.93
C LEU A 735 49.16 11.88 7.44
N ARG A 736 49.56 11.00 8.36
CA ARG A 736 49.57 9.56 8.09
C ARG A 736 48.16 8.99 8.30
N MET A 737 47.83 7.84 7.70
CA MET A 737 46.49 7.27 7.91
C MET A 737 46.27 6.77 9.35
N GLY A 738 47.22 6.00 9.91
CA GLY A 738 47.22 5.61 11.33
C GLY A 738 46.21 4.54 11.73
N GLY A 739 46.23 3.38 11.06
CA GLY A 739 45.32 2.26 11.35
C GLY A 739 45.84 1.22 12.35
N LYS A 740 46.98 1.46 12.99
CA LYS A 740 47.65 0.52 13.89
C LYS A 740 47.16 0.72 15.33
N THR A 741 46.59 -0.32 15.94
CA THR A 741 46.01 -0.27 17.30
C THR A 741 47.05 -0.28 18.41
N ASP A 742 48.30 -0.66 18.11
CA ASP A 742 49.46 -0.70 19.01
C ASP A 742 50.17 0.65 19.18
N VAL A 743 49.73 1.69 18.45
CA VAL A 743 50.33 3.02 18.48
C VAL A 743 49.56 3.93 19.43
N ILE A 744 50.27 4.64 20.32
CA ILE A 744 49.68 5.67 21.18
C ILE A 744 48.94 6.69 20.30
N ARG A 745 47.67 6.95 20.64
CA ARG A 745 46.79 7.83 19.87
C ARG A 745 47.40 9.22 19.76
N ASN A 746 47.62 9.64 18.52
CA ASN A 746 48.21 10.93 18.17
C ASN A 746 47.43 11.55 16.99
N PRO A 747 46.37 12.34 17.28
CA PRO A 747 45.50 12.92 16.25
C PRO A 747 46.17 14.00 15.41
N ARG A 748 47.28 14.58 15.88
CA ARG A 748 48.10 15.55 15.12
C ARG A 748 49.01 14.91 14.08
N ARG A 749 49.27 13.60 14.20
CA ARG A 749 50.12 12.84 13.27
C ARG A 749 49.33 11.93 12.34
N TYR A 750 48.14 11.50 12.78
CA TYR A 750 47.36 10.47 12.09
C TYR A 750 45.91 10.90 11.86
N PHE A 751 45.45 10.88 10.60
CA PHE A 751 44.09 11.27 10.23
C PHE A 751 43.03 10.39 10.90
N TYR A 752 43.23 9.06 10.95
CA TYR A 752 42.27 8.18 11.63
C TYR A 752 42.17 8.48 13.13
N HIS A 753 43.27 8.89 13.77
CA HIS A 753 43.25 9.29 15.17
C HIS A 753 42.52 10.62 15.36
N ALA A 754 42.66 11.57 14.43
CA ALA A 754 41.87 12.80 14.40
C ALA A 754 40.37 12.50 14.27
N TYR A 755 40.01 11.55 13.40
CA TYR A 755 38.63 11.07 13.28
C TYR A 755 38.10 10.45 14.58
N LEU A 756 38.89 9.62 15.25
CA LEU A 756 38.49 9.10 16.56
C LEU A 756 38.30 10.24 17.59
N ALA A 757 39.17 11.27 17.57
CA ALA A 757 39.08 12.42 18.49
C ALA A 757 37.83 13.25 18.25
N TYR A 758 37.51 13.48 16.98
CA TYR A 758 36.25 14.09 16.56
C TYR A 758 35.05 13.28 17.08
N MET A 759 35.02 11.96 16.84
CA MET A 759 33.93 11.09 17.30
C MET A 759 33.73 11.15 18.82
N GLU A 760 34.83 11.12 19.59
CA GLU A 760 34.81 11.19 21.05
C GLU A 760 34.30 12.55 21.55
N TYR A 761 34.78 13.65 20.97
CA TYR A 761 34.35 15.00 21.32
C TYR A 761 32.84 15.22 21.12
N HIS A 762 32.28 14.68 20.04
CA HIS A 762 30.85 14.76 19.74
C HIS A 762 30.01 13.65 20.41
N GLY A 763 30.61 12.81 21.26
CA GLY A 763 29.88 11.75 21.98
C GLY A 763 29.35 10.62 21.08
N LEU A 764 30.05 10.31 19.98
CA LEU A 764 29.66 9.32 18.99
C LEU A 764 30.38 7.97 19.21
N GLU A 765 29.62 6.91 19.50
CA GLU A 765 30.17 5.65 20.03
C GLU A 765 30.57 4.60 18.97
N ARG A 766 30.31 4.84 17.68
CA ARG A 766 30.48 3.84 16.60
C ARG A 766 31.37 4.34 15.46
N PRO A 767 32.70 4.46 15.68
CA PRO A 767 33.62 4.89 14.62
C PRO A 767 33.71 3.85 13.51
N HIS A 768 33.80 4.34 12.27
CA HIS A 768 34.14 3.50 11.13
C HIS A 768 35.56 2.96 11.24
N SER A 769 35.82 1.78 10.67
CA SER A 769 37.18 1.23 10.60
C SER A 769 38.08 2.09 9.70
N VAL A 770 39.39 2.07 9.95
CA VAL A 770 40.38 2.80 9.12
C VAL A 770 40.26 2.48 7.63
N ASN A 771 39.93 1.22 7.28
CA ASN A 771 39.73 0.80 5.90
C ASN A 771 38.44 1.36 5.29
N ALA A 772 37.38 1.53 6.08
CA ALA A 772 36.15 2.19 5.64
C ALA A 772 36.36 3.70 5.46
N VAL A 773 37.07 4.35 6.39
CA VAL A 773 37.45 5.76 6.28
C VAL A 773 38.29 5.98 5.02
N SER A 774 39.38 5.22 4.85
CA SER A 774 40.29 5.36 3.70
C SER A 774 39.58 5.20 2.35
N ARG A 775 38.62 4.27 2.24
CA ARG A 775 37.82 4.09 1.02
C ARG A 775 36.90 5.28 0.71
N SER A 776 36.41 5.98 1.74
CA SER A 776 35.45 7.08 1.61
C SER A 776 36.12 8.41 1.23
N LEU A 777 37.37 8.63 1.65
CA LEU A 777 38.11 9.90 1.48
C LEU A 777 38.20 10.37 0.03
N LYS A 778 38.36 9.45 -0.93
CA LYS A 778 38.45 9.82 -2.35
C LYS A 778 37.19 10.52 -2.86
N GLN A 779 36.04 9.99 -2.47
CA GLN A 779 34.76 10.54 -2.91
C GLN A 779 34.43 11.84 -2.15
N MET A 780 34.70 11.88 -0.84
CA MET A 780 34.47 13.07 -0.02
C MET A 780 35.32 14.26 -0.47
N ALA A 781 36.62 14.04 -0.74
CA ALA A 781 37.49 15.08 -1.28
C ALA A 781 36.94 15.65 -2.59
N LYS A 782 36.50 14.77 -3.51
CA LYS A 782 35.91 15.18 -4.79
C LYS A 782 34.65 16.02 -4.61
N GLU A 783 33.79 15.67 -3.66
CA GLU A 783 32.57 16.44 -3.35
C GLU A 783 32.87 17.79 -2.71
N LEU A 784 34.01 17.91 -2.02
CA LEU A 784 34.55 19.16 -1.48
C LEU A 784 35.41 19.93 -2.50
N GLY A 785 35.38 19.55 -3.79
CA GLY A 785 36.15 20.23 -4.85
C GLY A 785 37.67 19.96 -4.83
N SER A 786 38.11 18.95 -4.08
CA SER A 786 39.50 18.58 -3.87
C SER A 786 39.84 17.18 -4.42
N GLU A 787 41.13 16.81 -4.44
CA GLU A 787 41.58 15.48 -4.83
C GLU A 787 42.29 14.78 -3.67
N TYR A 788 41.90 13.55 -3.35
CA TYR A 788 42.59 12.74 -2.35
C TYR A 788 43.77 11.98 -2.96
N LYS A 789 44.98 12.23 -2.45
CA LYS A 789 46.24 11.64 -2.91
C LYS A 789 46.96 10.96 -1.77
N THR A 790 47.68 9.89 -2.09
CA THR A 790 48.51 9.17 -1.12
C THR A 790 49.86 8.80 -1.71
N ARG A 791 50.86 8.62 -0.83
CA ARG A 791 52.13 7.96 -1.15
C ARG A 791 52.49 6.94 -0.08
N ARG A 792 53.32 5.95 -0.46
CA ARG A 792 53.84 4.94 0.46
C ARG A 792 55.25 5.31 0.90
N SER A 793 55.45 5.46 2.20
CA SER A 793 56.76 5.66 2.83
C SER A 793 56.63 5.35 4.32
N ASP A 794 56.95 4.12 4.71
CA ASP A 794 56.71 3.62 6.08
C ASP A 794 55.24 3.80 6.51
N GLY A 795 54.33 3.26 5.69
CA GLY A 795 52.87 3.44 5.81
C GLY A 795 52.30 4.38 4.76
N VAL A 796 51.02 4.72 4.90
CA VAL A 796 50.28 5.59 3.99
C VAL A 796 50.35 7.03 4.49
N ILE A 797 50.95 7.90 3.69
CA ILE A 797 50.97 9.36 3.88
C ILE A 797 49.91 9.95 2.95
N THR A 798 49.00 10.75 3.50
CA THR A 798 47.92 11.41 2.76
C THR A 798 48.34 12.82 2.35
N ASN A 799 47.53 13.48 1.53
CA ASN A 799 47.62 14.91 1.27
C ASN A 799 46.71 15.75 2.17
N ILE A 800 46.37 15.25 3.36
CA ILE A 800 45.49 15.94 4.31
C ILE A 800 46.33 16.67 5.34
N VAL A 801 46.08 17.96 5.55
CA VAL A 801 46.67 18.75 6.65
C VAL A 801 45.57 19.30 7.55
N LEU A 802 45.91 19.47 8.83
CA LEU A 802 45.01 20.07 9.82
C LEU A 802 44.90 21.58 9.57
N THR A 803 43.71 22.13 9.76
CA THR A 803 43.45 23.57 9.78
C THR A 803 43.15 24.01 11.21
N ASP A 804 42.96 25.32 11.44
CA ASP A 804 42.59 25.83 12.76
C ASP A 804 41.21 25.33 13.23
N GLU A 805 40.31 24.93 12.32
CA GLU A 805 38.96 24.44 12.67
C GLU A 805 39.00 23.18 13.54
N VAL A 806 40.03 22.35 13.38
CA VAL A 806 40.12 21.08 14.14
C VAL A 806 40.53 21.28 15.59
N GLU A 807 41.09 22.45 15.95
CA GLU A 807 41.60 22.71 17.29
C GLU A 807 40.49 22.66 18.37
N GLU A 808 39.23 22.86 17.97
CA GLU A 808 38.05 22.79 18.84
C GLU A 808 37.89 21.44 19.54
N PHE A 809 38.21 20.34 18.85
CA PHE A 809 38.07 18.97 19.36
C PHE A 809 39.40 18.27 19.63
N MET A 810 40.53 18.89 19.29
CA MET A 810 41.84 18.28 19.47
C MET A 810 42.21 18.17 20.96
N PRO A 811 42.76 17.03 21.41
CA PRO A 811 43.30 16.91 22.76
C PRO A 811 44.38 17.96 23.00
N LYS A 812 44.27 18.70 24.10
CA LYS A 812 45.30 19.68 24.50
C LYS A 812 46.65 18.97 24.64
N PRO A 813 47.75 19.55 24.13
CA PRO A 813 49.07 18.98 24.32
C PRO A 813 49.33 18.88 25.83
N VAL A 814 49.61 17.67 26.31
CA VAL A 814 50.08 17.46 27.68
C VAL A 814 51.45 18.15 27.75
N MET A 815 51.50 19.35 28.33
CA MET A 815 52.77 19.97 28.69
C MET A 815 53.38 19.12 29.80
N PHE A 816 54.34 18.28 29.45
CA PHE A 816 55.27 17.77 30.45
C PHE A 816 56.11 18.96 30.90
N THR A 817 55.79 19.53 32.07
CA THR A 817 56.76 20.35 32.81
C THR A 817 57.97 19.46 33.14
N PRO A 818 59.19 19.96 32.90
CA PRO A 818 60.43 19.16 32.95
C PRO A 818 60.70 18.50 34.30
#